data_AF-A0A2M8DYX9-F1
#
_entry.id   AF-A0A2M8DYX9-F1
#
_cell.length_a   1.000
_cell.length_b   1.000
_cell.length_c   1.000
_cell.angle_alpha   90.00
_cell.angle_beta   90.00
_cell.angle_gamma   90.00
#
_symmetry.space_group_name_H-M   'P 1'
#
loop_
_entity.id
_entity.type
_entity.pdbx_description
1 polymer ?
#
loop_
_entity_poly.entity_id
_entity_poly.type
_entity_poly.pdbx_seq_one_letter_code
_entity_poly.pdbx_strand_id
1 'polypeptide(L)'
;TLALELGLTPGNKRFTVAMETDSSDFYRGVLRGMFDADGSVQGSQEKGISVRLTQIDLGNLQAAQRMLQRLGIIATLYQNRRPCGLKPLPDGKGGAKEYACQALHELIISNDNVGRYADLIGFADSDKMDRLNGLLADYQRKPDSERFVATVLSLEEDGIEDVYDVTVAEVHAFDANGLYVHNCAEQPLPPYGCCCLGSINLTRMVKNPFSNHAGFDYEPFKQLVKVAVRMLDNVLEVTAWPLPEQQQEARNKRRVGLGFTGLGDALMMLGLRYDTDAARAFAADITRIMRDEAYAASVELAKERGAFPLLDAEQYLAAPRFAQRLPDELKDNIRKYGIRNSHLLSIAPTGTISLAFADNASNGIEPPFSWYYTRKKRMMDGTTKDYSVEDHAWRLYKKLGGDMDKLPEAFVTALEISALDHMKMVAAVAPFIDTSISKTVNVPADYPYDDFKNLYTEAWKAGLKGLATYRPNSVLGSVLSVTPEVKKAETIEEQPQDFVFDQDRRIVLDAAPKPALASLRWPGRPNLSAGSEGWTSPVVKHPLGSFVAFVSHTSNACNHPFEVWVNGSEQPRGLGALAKSLSMDMRTRDTVWVRMKLEMLMKTAGDDAFDMPMPPDGTVMRMPSLVAAFAHLLKYRIEQLGALAVCDGDTTPMMDALFAKKEPKTGTDGTMSWTVDISNAGSGDDFVLGLKELLLPDGQRRPYSMWLAGVYPRALDGLCKVLSLDMRVIDPAWIGMKLRKLLNFGEPLGDFMARVPGQAKMESYPSTVSYVAKLIIHRYAMLGVLDEYGYPVQQMGVLEIPDGQLKPTGIKALAGKVCKECGNATLIKKDGCEFCTSCGAIGACG
;
A
#
# COMPACT_ATOMS: atom_id res chain seq x y z
N THR A 1 15.55 -30.81 16.22
CA THR A 1 15.56 -30.37 14.81
C THR A 1 14.20 -29.77 14.54
N LEU A 2 14.13 -28.75 13.66
CA LEU A 2 12.87 -28.05 13.34
C LEU A 2 11.70 -29.01 13.04
N ALA A 3 11.97 -30.11 12.33
CA ALA A 3 10.96 -31.14 12.05
C ALA A 3 10.36 -31.78 13.33
N LEU A 4 11.19 -32.11 14.32
CA LEU A 4 10.73 -32.67 15.60
C LEU A 4 9.93 -31.66 16.42
N GLU A 5 10.35 -30.40 16.42
CA GLU A 5 9.65 -29.30 17.11
C GLU A 5 8.26 -29.05 16.51
N LEU A 6 8.11 -29.25 15.19
CA LEU A 6 6.84 -29.15 14.48
C LEU A 6 6.00 -30.44 14.54
N GLY A 7 6.47 -31.46 15.27
CA GLY A 7 5.74 -32.72 15.50
C GLY A 7 5.96 -33.81 14.45
N LEU A 8 6.87 -33.62 13.48
CA LEU A 8 7.24 -34.65 12.51
C LEU A 8 8.28 -35.60 13.11
N THR A 9 7.98 -36.91 13.12
CA THR A 9 8.86 -37.94 13.68
C THR A 9 9.07 -39.09 12.67
N PRO A 10 10.15 -39.88 12.78
CA PRO A 10 10.31 -41.08 11.96
C PRO A 10 9.09 -42.00 12.08
N GLY A 11 8.41 -42.28 10.97
CA GLY A 11 7.18 -43.08 10.94
C GLY A 11 5.87 -42.28 11.06
N ASN A 12 5.93 -40.99 11.44
CA ASN A 12 4.78 -40.09 11.44
C ASN A 12 5.15 -38.75 10.78
N LYS A 13 4.83 -38.65 9.50
CA LYS A 13 5.08 -37.47 8.66
C LYS A 13 3.83 -36.60 8.47
N ARG A 14 2.87 -36.67 9.40
CA ARG A 14 1.61 -35.96 9.25
C ARG A 14 1.81 -34.46 9.52
N PHE A 15 1.31 -33.61 8.64
CA PHE A 15 1.28 -32.16 8.88
C PHE A 15 0.44 -31.84 10.11
N THR A 16 0.98 -30.99 10.97
CA THR A 16 0.35 -30.58 12.22
C THR A 16 -0.40 -29.27 12.04
N VAL A 17 -1.33 -28.97 12.96
CA VAL A 17 -2.06 -27.70 12.98
C VAL A 17 -1.09 -26.52 13.03
N ALA A 18 -0.01 -26.62 13.82
CA ALA A 18 1.02 -25.60 13.91
C ALA A 18 1.66 -25.27 12.55
N MET A 19 1.90 -26.29 11.71
CA MET A 19 2.42 -26.12 10.35
C MET A 19 1.39 -25.46 9.42
N GLU A 20 0.10 -25.72 9.62
CA GLU A 20 -1.01 -25.11 8.86
C GLU A 20 -1.36 -23.70 9.31
N THR A 21 -0.88 -23.24 10.46
CA THR A 21 -1.09 -21.88 10.99
C THR A 21 0.12 -20.96 10.80
N ASP A 22 1.20 -21.45 10.20
CA ASP A 22 2.41 -20.66 9.94
C ASP A 22 2.24 -19.71 8.72
N SER A 23 3.29 -19.00 8.34
CA SER A 23 3.32 -18.06 7.22
C SER A 23 3.15 -18.72 5.84
N SER A 24 2.73 -17.93 4.85
CA SER A 24 2.64 -18.39 3.46
C SER A 24 3.98 -18.85 2.88
N ASP A 25 5.09 -18.25 3.34
CA ASP A 25 6.44 -18.66 2.91
C ASP A 25 6.81 -20.03 3.48
N PHE A 26 6.39 -20.31 4.72
CA PHE A 26 6.52 -21.64 5.30
C PHE A 26 5.73 -22.67 4.48
N TYR A 27 4.47 -22.37 4.10
CA TYR A 27 3.67 -23.26 3.26
C TYR A 27 4.35 -23.55 1.92
N ARG A 28 4.87 -22.53 1.24
CA ARG A 28 5.58 -22.69 -0.05
C ARG A 28 6.77 -23.64 0.08
N GLY A 29 7.58 -23.49 1.12
CA GLY A 29 8.74 -24.36 1.37
C GLY A 29 8.34 -25.81 1.66
N VAL A 30 7.36 -26.01 2.55
CA VAL A 30 6.87 -27.35 2.92
C VAL A 30 6.23 -28.07 1.72
N LEU A 31 5.37 -27.36 0.98
CA LEU A 31 4.74 -27.89 -0.23
C LEU A 31 5.79 -28.22 -1.29
N ARG A 32 6.76 -27.34 -1.55
CA ARG A 32 7.86 -27.62 -2.50
C ARG A 32 8.58 -28.93 -2.15
N GLY A 33 9.01 -29.07 -0.89
CA GLY A 33 9.70 -30.29 -0.43
C GLY A 33 8.84 -31.55 -0.55
N MET A 34 7.53 -31.46 -0.28
CA MET A 34 6.61 -32.59 -0.40
C MET A 34 6.39 -33.01 -1.86
N PHE A 35 6.22 -32.05 -2.76
CA PHE A 35 6.06 -32.32 -4.19
C PHE A 35 7.40 -32.75 -4.83
N ASP A 36 8.55 -32.31 -4.32
CA ASP A 36 9.85 -32.85 -4.71
C ASP A 36 9.99 -34.31 -4.31
N ALA A 37 9.56 -34.70 -3.11
CA ALA A 37 9.64 -36.09 -2.68
C ALA A 37 8.66 -37.00 -3.44
N ASP A 38 7.37 -36.65 -3.45
CA ASP A 38 6.28 -37.56 -3.83
C ASP A 38 5.39 -37.01 -4.97
N GLY A 39 5.70 -35.81 -5.46
CA GLY A 39 4.99 -35.17 -6.56
C GLY A 39 5.53 -35.54 -7.93
N SER A 40 4.70 -35.34 -8.95
CA SER A 40 5.04 -35.57 -10.35
C SER A 40 4.35 -34.59 -11.28
N VAL A 41 5.01 -34.26 -12.39
CA VAL A 41 4.42 -33.50 -13.51
C VAL A 41 3.96 -34.49 -14.57
N GLN A 42 2.67 -34.47 -14.90
CA GLN A 42 2.05 -35.40 -15.84
C GLN A 42 1.18 -34.67 -16.86
N GLY A 43 1.02 -35.29 -18.02
CA GLY A 43 0.15 -34.79 -19.09
C GLY A 43 0.89 -34.37 -20.34
N SER A 44 0.13 -33.83 -21.28
CA SER A 44 0.58 -33.25 -22.55
C SER A 44 -0.38 -32.15 -22.96
N GLN A 45 -0.02 -31.34 -23.96
CA GLN A 45 -0.89 -30.27 -24.47
C GLN A 45 -2.29 -30.76 -24.90
N GLU A 46 -2.38 -31.97 -25.47
CA GLU A 46 -3.67 -32.56 -25.89
C GLU A 46 -4.55 -33.03 -24.72
N LYS A 47 -3.94 -33.53 -23.63
CA LYS A 47 -4.66 -34.15 -22.50
C LYS A 47 -4.75 -33.26 -21.27
N GLY A 48 -4.18 -32.06 -21.34
CA GLY A 48 -3.99 -31.16 -20.20
C GLY A 48 -2.76 -31.53 -19.37
N ILE A 49 -2.11 -30.51 -18.82
CA ILE A 49 -0.96 -30.63 -17.92
C ILE A 49 -1.46 -30.61 -16.47
N SER A 50 -0.85 -31.42 -15.63
CA SER A 50 -1.20 -31.50 -14.21
C SER A 50 0.03 -31.76 -13.33
N VAL A 51 0.02 -31.14 -12.15
CA VAL A 51 0.96 -31.44 -11.07
C VAL A 51 0.24 -32.29 -10.05
N ARG A 52 0.79 -33.46 -9.72
CA ARG A 52 0.12 -34.48 -8.92
C ARG A 52 0.95 -34.92 -7.74
N LEU A 53 0.33 -35.02 -6.57
CA LEU A 53 0.92 -35.54 -5.36
C LEU A 53 0.19 -36.83 -4.97
N THR A 54 0.92 -37.95 -4.93
CA THR A 54 0.36 -39.27 -4.56
C THR A 54 0.76 -39.62 -3.13
N GLN A 55 -0.20 -39.98 -2.28
CA GLN A 55 0.06 -40.36 -0.88
C GLN A 55 -0.85 -41.49 -0.41
N ILE A 56 -0.40 -42.22 0.61
CA ILE A 56 -1.23 -43.14 1.40
C ILE A 56 -2.02 -42.40 2.48
N ASP A 57 -1.47 -41.31 3.03
CA ASP A 57 -2.09 -40.53 4.10
C ASP A 57 -3.03 -39.47 3.50
N LEU A 58 -4.33 -39.68 3.67
CA LEU A 58 -5.35 -38.76 3.20
C LEU A 58 -5.30 -37.41 3.95
N GLY A 59 -4.96 -37.41 5.23
CA GLY A 59 -4.88 -36.22 6.06
C GLY A 59 -3.81 -35.25 5.57
N ASN A 60 -2.66 -35.78 5.13
CA ASN A 60 -1.61 -34.97 4.51
C ASN A 60 -2.05 -34.32 3.19
N LEU A 61 -2.80 -35.05 2.35
CA LEU A 61 -3.33 -34.46 1.12
C LEU A 61 -4.40 -33.40 1.39
N GLN A 62 -5.23 -33.58 2.41
CA GLN A 62 -6.21 -32.57 2.84
C GLN A 62 -5.53 -31.31 3.37
N ALA A 63 -4.48 -31.45 4.19
CA ALA A 63 -3.67 -30.33 4.66
C ALA A 63 -2.97 -29.61 3.50
N ALA A 64 -2.35 -30.35 2.59
CA ALA A 64 -1.74 -29.78 1.39
C ALA A 64 -2.76 -29.05 0.51
N GLN A 65 -3.97 -29.59 0.36
CA GLN A 65 -5.05 -28.94 -0.38
C GLN A 65 -5.44 -27.59 0.23
N ARG A 66 -5.60 -27.51 1.56
CA ARG A 66 -5.90 -26.24 2.26
C ARG A 66 -4.77 -25.23 2.12
N MET A 67 -3.52 -25.66 2.28
CA MET A 67 -2.36 -24.78 2.11
C MET A 67 -2.26 -24.23 0.67
N LEU A 68 -2.50 -25.07 -0.34
CA LEU A 68 -2.57 -24.64 -1.75
C LEU A 68 -3.71 -23.63 -1.97
N GLN A 69 -4.88 -23.87 -1.39
CA GLN A 69 -6.03 -22.99 -1.53
C GLN A 69 -5.76 -21.59 -0.94
N ARG A 70 -5.05 -21.50 0.20
CA ARG A 70 -4.59 -20.21 0.78
C ARG A 70 -3.63 -19.45 -0.13
N LEU A 71 -2.90 -20.15 -1.00
CA LEU A 71 -2.04 -19.55 -2.03
C LEU A 71 -2.81 -19.25 -3.34
N GLY A 72 -4.13 -19.46 -3.35
CA GLY A 72 -4.98 -19.27 -4.52
C GLY A 72 -4.80 -20.36 -5.58
N ILE A 73 -4.35 -21.55 -5.20
CA ILE A 73 -4.16 -22.72 -6.07
C ILE A 73 -5.23 -23.75 -5.70
N ILE A 74 -6.19 -23.97 -6.60
CA ILE A 74 -7.17 -25.04 -6.40
C ILE A 74 -6.57 -26.39 -6.83
N ALA A 75 -6.77 -27.39 -5.99
CA ALA A 75 -6.38 -28.77 -6.23
C ALA A 75 -7.54 -29.72 -5.93
N THR A 76 -7.69 -30.76 -6.73
CA THR A 76 -8.74 -31.77 -6.57
C THR A 76 -8.17 -33.04 -5.94
N LEU A 77 -8.79 -33.46 -4.84
CA LEU A 77 -8.41 -34.67 -4.11
C LEU A 77 -9.21 -35.89 -4.59
N TYR A 78 -8.52 -36.86 -5.16
CA TYR A 78 -9.07 -38.15 -5.60
C TYR A 78 -8.70 -39.25 -4.61
N GLN A 79 -9.70 -39.84 -3.98
CA GLN A 79 -9.48 -40.93 -3.02
C GLN A 79 -9.44 -42.30 -3.71
N ASN A 80 -8.63 -43.23 -3.18
CA ASN A 80 -8.56 -44.62 -3.63
C ASN A 80 -8.28 -44.78 -5.14
N ARG A 81 -7.54 -43.83 -5.72
CA ARG A 81 -7.17 -43.80 -7.15
C ARG A 81 -6.38 -45.05 -7.55
N ARG A 82 -5.67 -45.67 -6.60
CA ARG A 82 -5.20 -47.05 -6.69
C ARG A 82 -5.66 -47.81 -5.44
N PRO A 83 -6.48 -48.86 -5.57
CA PRO A 83 -6.98 -49.60 -4.42
C PRO A 83 -5.88 -50.42 -3.74
N CYS A 84 -6.14 -50.75 -2.46
CA CYS A 84 -5.29 -51.66 -1.68
C CYS A 84 -5.33 -53.09 -2.26
N GLY A 85 -4.26 -53.84 -2.07
CA GLY A 85 -4.16 -55.23 -2.55
C GLY A 85 -2.73 -55.72 -2.72
N LEU A 86 -2.59 -57.01 -3.03
CA LEU A 86 -1.29 -57.60 -3.39
C LEU A 86 -0.88 -57.12 -4.78
N LYS A 87 0.32 -56.55 -4.89
CA LYS A 87 0.87 -56.10 -6.17
C LYS A 87 2.30 -56.63 -6.35
N PRO A 88 2.66 -57.11 -7.55
CA PRO A 88 4.03 -57.44 -7.86
C PRO A 88 4.85 -56.15 -7.94
N LEU A 89 5.83 -55.99 -7.05
CA LEU A 89 6.80 -54.89 -7.07
C LEU A 89 8.22 -55.45 -7.19
N PRO A 90 9.21 -54.64 -7.65
CA PRO A 90 10.60 -55.06 -7.73
C PRO A 90 11.11 -55.59 -6.39
N ASP A 91 11.78 -56.74 -6.40
CA ASP A 91 12.31 -57.38 -5.19
C ASP A 91 13.72 -56.89 -4.79
N GLY A 92 14.26 -55.91 -5.53
CA GLY A 92 15.62 -55.40 -5.35
C GLY A 92 16.73 -56.32 -5.86
N LYS A 93 16.39 -57.47 -6.48
CA LYS A 93 17.31 -58.45 -7.07
C LYS A 93 17.06 -58.69 -8.57
N GLY A 94 16.30 -57.80 -9.20
CA GLY A 94 15.92 -57.91 -10.62
C GLY A 94 14.71 -58.80 -10.88
N GLY A 95 14.04 -59.31 -9.83
CA GLY A 95 12.79 -60.05 -9.91
C GLY A 95 11.58 -59.22 -9.44
N ALA A 96 10.40 -59.84 -9.43
CA ALA A 96 9.18 -59.28 -8.89
C ALA A 96 8.66 -60.16 -7.75
N LYS A 97 8.25 -59.54 -6.64
CA LYS A 97 7.64 -60.22 -5.49
C LYS A 97 6.31 -59.53 -5.16
N GLU A 98 5.33 -60.29 -4.68
CA GLU A 98 4.07 -59.70 -4.22
C GLU A 98 4.24 -58.99 -2.88
N TYR A 99 3.77 -57.75 -2.81
CA TYR A 99 3.71 -56.94 -1.59
C TYR A 99 2.28 -56.49 -1.35
N ALA A 100 1.84 -56.54 -0.09
CA ALA A 100 0.59 -55.93 0.33
C ALA A 100 0.73 -54.39 0.27
N CYS A 101 0.01 -53.77 -0.64
CA CYS A 101 0.03 -52.32 -0.84
C CYS A 101 -1.24 -51.69 -0.27
N GLN A 102 -1.09 -50.57 0.43
CA GLN A 102 -2.22 -49.75 0.88
C GLN A 102 -2.86 -48.99 -0.29
N ALA A 103 -4.03 -48.40 -0.06
CA ALA A 103 -4.66 -47.55 -1.05
C ALA A 103 -3.84 -46.27 -1.25
N LEU A 104 -3.80 -45.76 -2.49
CA LEU A 104 -3.15 -44.50 -2.83
C LEU A 104 -4.20 -43.49 -3.28
N HIS A 105 -4.08 -42.29 -2.73
CA HIS A 105 -4.87 -41.12 -3.02
C HIS A 105 -4.02 -40.15 -3.86
N GLU A 106 -4.64 -39.32 -4.70
CA GLU A 106 -3.94 -38.33 -5.53
C GLU A 106 -4.56 -36.94 -5.36
N LEU A 107 -3.73 -35.95 -5.06
CA LEU A 107 -4.08 -34.54 -5.13
C LEU A 107 -3.58 -33.97 -6.46
N ILE A 108 -4.47 -33.38 -7.25
CA ILE A 108 -4.19 -32.96 -8.62
C ILE A 108 -4.41 -31.46 -8.78
N ILE A 109 -3.39 -30.75 -9.25
CA ILE A 109 -3.43 -29.35 -9.68
C ILE A 109 -3.50 -29.36 -11.21
N SER A 110 -4.49 -28.65 -11.75
CA SER A 110 -4.78 -28.56 -13.19
C SER A 110 -5.17 -27.13 -13.57
N ASN A 111 -5.44 -26.89 -14.86
CA ASN A 111 -5.90 -25.60 -15.36
C ASN A 111 -4.85 -24.48 -15.13
N ASP A 112 -5.28 -23.22 -15.07
CA ASP A 112 -4.41 -22.07 -14.79
C ASP A 112 -3.71 -22.12 -13.42
N ASN A 113 -4.17 -22.96 -12.50
CA ASN A 113 -3.50 -23.22 -11.22
C ASN A 113 -2.11 -23.85 -11.38
N VAL A 114 -1.83 -24.55 -12.49
CA VAL A 114 -0.50 -25.13 -12.74
C VAL A 114 0.55 -24.04 -12.92
N GLY A 115 0.20 -22.94 -13.61
CA GLY A 115 1.07 -21.77 -13.74
C GLY A 115 1.32 -21.12 -12.38
N ARG A 116 0.26 -20.91 -11.59
CA ARG A 116 0.39 -20.39 -10.22
C ARG A 116 1.25 -21.28 -9.33
N TYR A 117 1.12 -22.59 -9.46
CA TYR A 117 1.98 -23.53 -8.74
C TYR A 117 3.44 -23.35 -9.14
N ALA A 118 3.75 -23.24 -10.44
CA ALA A 118 5.10 -23.02 -10.92
C ALA A 118 5.72 -21.72 -10.36
N ASP A 119 4.95 -20.63 -10.36
CA ASP A 119 5.40 -19.31 -9.92
C ASP A 119 5.61 -19.23 -8.41
N LEU A 120 4.67 -19.80 -7.62
CA LEU A 120 4.65 -19.62 -6.17
C LEU A 120 5.38 -20.73 -5.41
N ILE A 121 5.36 -21.96 -5.93
CA ILE A 121 5.87 -23.15 -5.23
C ILE A 121 6.96 -23.81 -6.07
N GLY A 122 6.67 -24.28 -7.28
CA GLY A 122 7.64 -24.96 -8.14
C GLY A 122 8.19 -26.25 -7.54
N PHE A 123 9.35 -26.68 -8.05
CA PHE A 123 10.13 -27.82 -7.57
C PHE A 123 11.57 -27.36 -7.29
N ALA A 124 12.23 -27.93 -6.29
CA ALA A 124 13.68 -27.79 -6.13
C ALA A 124 14.44 -28.81 -7.00
N ASP A 125 13.81 -29.95 -7.33
CA ASP A 125 14.32 -30.94 -8.28
C ASP A 125 14.36 -30.34 -9.70
N SER A 126 15.55 -30.30 -10.30
CA SER A 126 15.79 -29.68 -11.60
C SER A 126 15.02 -30.38 -12.72
N ASP A 127 14.92 -31.70 -12.71
CA ASP A 127 14.29 -32.46 -13.79
C ASP A 127 12.77 -32.25 -13.79
N LYS A 128 12.15 -32.22 -12.60
CA LYS A 128 10.71 -31.91 -12.46
C LYS A 128 10.41 -30.46 -12.82
N MET A 129 11.25 -29.52 -12.40
CA MET A 129 11.06 -28.10 -12.70
C MET A 129 11.23 -27.82 -14.20
N ASP A 130 12.26 -28.37 -14.83
CA ASP A 130 12.50 -28.23 -16.27
C ASP A 130 11.37 -28.83 -17.09
N ARG A 131 10.85 -30.00 -16.68
CA ARG A 131 9.69 -30.60 -17.31
C ARG A 131 8.44 -29.73 -17.17
N LEU A 132 8.20 -29.14 -15.99
CA LEU A 132 7.05 -28.24 -15.77
C LEU A 132 7.17 -26.99 -16.66
N ASN A 133 8.34 -26.35 -16.66
CA ASN A 133 8.61 -25.15 -17.43
C ASN A 133 8.50 -25.40 -18.94
N GLY A 134 9.05 -26.51 -19.44
CA GLY A 134 8.92 -26.90 -20.85
C GLY A 134 7.46 -27.09 -21.26
N LEU A 135 6.69 -27.82 -20.45
CA LEU A 135 5.27 -28.02 -20.68
C LEU A 135 4.46 -26.72 -20.62
N LEU A 136 4.82 -25.78 -19.74
CA LEU A 136 4.16 -24.47 -19.68
C LEU A 136 4.57 -23.54 -20.86
N ALA A 137 5.82 -23.61 -21.31
CA ALA A 137 6.30 -22.82 -22.45
C ALA A 137 5.64 -23.24 -23.78
N ASP A 138 5.26 -24.51 -23.90
CA ASP A 138 4.60 -25.05 -25.09
C ASP A 138 3.10 -24.67 -25.21
N TYR A 139 2.51 -24.00 -24.21
CA TYR A 139 1.12 -23.56 -24.27
C TYR A 139 0.93 -22.41 -25.28
N GLN A 140 0.23 -22.68 -26.38
CA GLN A 140 -0.10 -21.65 -27.39
C GLN A 140 -1.33 -20.79 -27.03
N ARG A 141 -2.15 -21.26 -26.08
CA ARG A 141 -3.34 -20.55 -25.57
C ARG A 141 -3.26 -20.51 -24.05
N LYS A 142 -3.92 -19.54 -23.41
CA LYS A 142 -4.01 -19.53 -21.95
C LYS A 142 -4.72 -20.82 -21.47
N PRO A 143 -4.24 -21.44 -20.39
CA PRO A 143 -4.96 -22.54 -19.75
C PRO A 143 -6.39 -22.13 -19.38
N ASP A 144 -7.29 -23.10 -19.30
CA ASP A 144 -8.64 -22.84 -18.82
C ASP A 144 -8.60 -22.22 -17.43
N SER A 145 -9.44 -21.21 -17.20
CA SER A 145 -9.51 -20.53 -15.91
C SER A 145 -10.31 -21.36 -14.90
N GLU A 146 -9.79 -21.54 -13.70
CA GLU A 146 -10.52 -22.23 -12.65
C GLU A 146 -11.73 -21.40 -12.16
N ARG A 147 -12.84 -22.10 -11.92
CA ARG A 147 -14.02 -21.50 -11.29
C ARG A 147 -13.90 -21.71 -9.79
N PHE A 148 -13.78 -20.63 -9.02
CA PHE A 148 -13.79 -20.64 -7.55
C PHE A 148 -15.21 -20.89 -7.00
N VAL A 149 -15.81 -22.01 -7.40
CA VAL A 149 -17.17 -22.41 -7.02
C VAL A 149 -17.13 -23.83 -6.48
N ALA A 150 -17.65 -24.03 -5.28
CA ALA A 150 -17.76 -25.34 -4.65
C ALA A 150 -19.22 -25.59 -4.23
N THR A 151 -19.63 -26.86 -4.25
CA THR A 151 -20.90 -27.30 -3.67
C THR A 151 -20.62 -27.83 -2.27
N VAL A 152 -21.31 -27.29 -1.27
CA VAL A 152 -21.26 -27.83 0.10
C VAL A 152 -21.92 -29.21 0.09
N LEU A 153 -21.15 -30.25 0.41
CA LEU A 153 -21.65 -31.63 0.44
C LEU A 153 -22.27 -31.99 1.79
N SER A 154 -21.64 -31.55 2.88
CA SER A 154 -22.04 -31.80 4.25
C SER A 154 -21.54 -30.68 5.17
N LEU A 155 -22.17 -30.55 6.33
CA LEU A 155 -21.70 -29.76 7.46
C LEU A 155 -21.45 -30.72 8.62
N GLU A 156 -20.28 -30.66 9.21
CA GLU A 156 -19.87 -31.50 10.33
C GLU A 156 -19.56 -30.60 11.53
N GLU A 157 -19.97 -31.02 12.73
CA GLU A 157 -19.73 -30.27 13.97
C GLU A 157 -18.24 -30.41 14.37
N ASP A 158 -17.49 -29.30 14.38
CA ASP A 158 -16.04 -29.26 14.61
C ASP A 158 -15.69 -28.52 15.91
N GLY A 159 -16.42 -28.84 16.99
CA GLY A 159 -16.21 -28.25 18.30
C GLY A 159 -16.72 -26.81 18.45
N ILE A 160 -16.42 -26.20 19.59
CA ILE A 160 -16.78 -24.82 19.94
C ILE A 160 -15.49 -24.12 20.37
N GLU A 161 -15.18 -23.00 19.71
CA GLU A 161 -14.03 -22.16 20.04
C GLU A 161 -14.47 -20.69 20.12
N ASP A 162 -13.85 -19.93 21.01
CA ASP A 162 -14.08 -18.49 21.11
C ASP A 162 -13.44 -17.77 19.91
N VAL A 163 -14.26 -17.12 19.10
CA VAL A 163 -13.80 -16.29 17.97
C VAL A 163 -13.86 -14.81 18.31
N TYR A 164 -12.88 -14.05 17.81
CA TYR A 164 -12.78 -12.61 17.99
C TYR A 164 -12.96 -11.91 16.65
N ASP A 165 -13.50 -10.68 16.67
CA ASP A 165 -13.44 -9.80 15.50
C ASP A 165 -11.96 -9.50 15.21
N VAL A 166 -11.46 -10.06 14.10
CA VAL A 166 -10.07 -9.90 13.68
C VAL A 166 -9.99 -9.03 12.44
N THR A 167 -8.97 -8.18 12.38
CA THR A 167 -8.58 -7.46 11.16
C THR A 167 -7.31 -8.10 10.62
N VAL A 168 -7.36 -8.68 9.43
CA VAL A 168 -6.16 -9.12 8.72
C VAL A 168 -5.51 -7.89 8.09
N ALA A 169 -4.33 -7.53 8.60
CA ALA A 169 -3.66 -6.25 8.36
C ALA A 169 -3.40 -5.89 6.87
N GLU A 170 -3.43 -6.88 5.98
CA GLU A 170 -3.13 -6.70 4.56
C GLU A 170 -4.35 -6.75 3.64
N VAL A 171 -5.39 -7.53 3.98
CA VAL A 171 -6.47 -7.90 3.05
C VAL A 171 -7.86 -7.45 3.51
N HIS A 172 -8.02 -7.04 4.77
CA HIS A 172 -9.32 -6.65 5.36
C HIS A 172 -10.45 -7.68 5.14
N ALA A 173 -10.06 -8.95 5.21
CA ALA A 173 -10.96 -10.08 5.11
C ALA A 173 -10.43 -11.22 5.98
N PHE A 174 -11.34 -11.99 6.54
CA PHE A 174 -11.02 -13.13 7.38
C PHE A 174 -10.87 -14.39 6.52
N ASP A 175 -9.79 -15.16 6.77
CA ASP A 175 -9.61 -16.51 6.21
C ASP A 175 -10.36 -17.53 7.08
N ALA A 176 -11.57 -17.90 6.65
CA ALA A 176 -12.37 -18.95 7.27
C ALA A 176 -12.08 -20.31 6.59
N ASN A 177 -10.89 -20.88 6.83
CA ASN A 177 -10.45 -22.16 6.25
C ASN A 177 -10.42 -22.18 4.71
N GLY A 178 -9.77 -21.19 4.11
CA GLY A 178 -9.65 -21.02 2.66
C GLY A 178 -10.83 -20.29 2.02
N LEU A 179 -11.70 -19.67 2.84
CA LEU A 179 -12.85 -18.86 2.43
C LEU A 179 -12.68 -17.41 2.86
N TYR A 180 -12.98 -16.50 1.95
CA TYR A 180 -12.79 -15.06 2.13
C TYR A 180 -14.07 -14.39 2.66
N VAL A 181 -14.04 -13.81 3.86
CA VAL A 181 -15.23 -13.24 4.53
C VAL A 181 -15.05 -11.75 4.88
N HIS A 182 -16.09 -10.94 4.66
CA HIS A 182 -16.18 -9.53 5.09
C HIS A 182 -17.32 -9.36 6.12
N ASN A 183 -17.11 -8.53 7.13
CA ASN A 183 -18.12 -8.15 8.12
C ASN A 183 -18.48 -6.65 8.00
N CYS A 184 -19.77 -6.35 7.97
CA CYS A 184 -20.31 -5.00 8.15
C CYS A 184 -21.15 -5.03 9.44
N ALA A 185 -20.84 -4.15 10.40
CA ALA A 185 -21.32 -4.24 11.79
C ALA A 185 -22.81 -3.85 12.01
N GLU A 186 -23.60 -3.68 10.95
CA GLU A 186 -25.01 -3.23 11.03
C GLU A 186 -25.99 -4.29 11.52
N GLN A 187 -25.67 -5.59 11.41
CA GLN A 187 -26.50 -6.67 11.96
C GLN A 187 -25.68 -7.67 12.77
N PRO A 188 -25.83 -7.67 14.11
CA PRO A 188 -25.42 -8.81 14.93
C PRO A 188 -26.30 -10.01 14.60
N LEU A 189 -25.71 -11.04 13.98
CA LEU A 189 -26.43 -12.24 13.54
C LEU A 189 -26.13 -13.43 14.47
N PRO A 190 -27.15 -14.25 14.82
CA PRO A 190 -26.90 -15.54 15.43
C PRO A 190 -26.27 -16.51 14.42
N PRO A 191 -25.80 -17.70 14.86
CA PRO A 191 -25.41 -18.76 13.93
C PRO A 191 -26.48 -19.00 12.87
N TYR A 192 -26.06 -19.11 11.61
CA TYR A 192 -26.92 -19.23 10.43
C TYR A 192 -27.90 -18.07 10.20
N GLY A 193 -27.75 -16.96 10.94
CA GLY A 193 -28.52 -15.75 10.74
C GLY A 193 -28.27 -15.14 9.37
N CYS A 194 -29.31 -14.54 8.80
CA CYS A 194 -29.26 -13.88 7.51
C CYS A 194 -29.75 -12.43 7.61
N CYS A 195 -29.33 -11.62 6.65
CA CYS A 195 -29.61 -10.20 6.61
C CYS A 195 -30.23 -9.81 5.26
N CYS A 196 -31.55 -9.53 5.24
CA CYS A 196 -32.22 -8.95 4.08
C CYS A 196 -32.32 -7.43 4.26
N LEU A 197 -31.52 -6.69 3.49
CA LEU A 197 -31.37 -5.24 3.64
C LEU A 197 -32.14 -4.45 2.59
N GLY A 198 -32.63 -3.28 2.99
CA GLY A 198 -33.20 -2.27 2.09
C GLY A 198 -32.90 -0.86 2.60
N SER A 199 -32.86 0.12 1.70
CA SER A 199 -32.60 1.51 2.09
C SER A 199 -33.52 2.48 1.35
N ILE A 200 -34.16 3.38 2.09
CA ILE A 200 -34.97 4.48 1.54
C ILE A 200 -34.06 5.66 1.21
N ASN A 201 -34.19 6.22 0.00
CA ASN A 201 -33.49 7.45 -0.35
C ASN A 201 -34.23 8.68 0.23
N LEU A 202 -33.64 9.31 1.24
CA LEU A 202 -34.24 10.45 1.94
C LEU A 202 -34.28 11.72 1.09
N THR A 203 -33.37 11.89 0.12
CA THR A 203 -33.32 13.10 -0.71
C THR A 203 -34.59 13.27 -1.55
N ARG A 204 -35.26 12.15 -1.88
CA ARG A 204 -36.51 12.13 -2.64
C ARG A 204 -37.71 12.62 -1.83
N MET A 205 -37.58 12.68 -0.50
CA MET A 205 -38.63 13.14 0.40
C MET A 205 -38.52 14.63 0.73
N VAL A 206 -37.51 15.34 0.21
CA VAL A 206 -37.36 16.78 0.46
C VAL A 206 -38.11 17.60 -0.59
N LYS A 207 -38.92 18.55 -0.12
CA LYS A 207 -39.65 19.56 -0.90
C LYS A 207 -38.91 20.88 -0.86
N ASN A 208 -38.92 21.62 -1.97
CA ASN A 208 -38.33 22.96 -2.10
C ASN A 208 -36.87 23.03 -1.57
N PRO A 209 -35.97 22.15 -2.04
CA PRO A 209 -34.62 22.05 -1.49
C PRO A 209 -33.84 23.36 -1.61
N PHE A 210 -33.01 23.65 -0.61
CA PHE A 210 -32.16 24.84 -0.50
C PHE A 210 -32.92 26.17 -0.39
N SER A 211 -34.21 26.14 -0.03
CA SER A 211 -35.03 27.33 0.17
C SER A 211 -35.47 27.49 1.63
N ASN A 212 -35.93 28.69 2.00
CA ASN A 212 -36.54 28.95 3.32
C ASN A 212 -37.87 28.20 3.54
N HIS A 213 -38.41 27.58 2.50
CA HIS A 213 -39.61 26.74 2.54
C HIS A 213 -39.26 25.26 2.33
N ALA A 214 -37.99 24.89 2.50
CA ALA A 214 -37.56 23.51 2.45
C ALA A 214 -38.25 22.71 3.56
N GLY A 215 -38.72 21.51 3.23
CA GLY A 215 -39.44 20.67 4.18
C GLY A 215 -39.37 19.21 3.79
N PHE A 216 -39.61 18.33 4.76
CA PHE A 216 -39.63 16.88 4.55
C PHE A 216 -41.06 16.38 4.37
N ASP A 217 -41.27 15.50 3.38
CA ASP A 217 -42.57 14.94 3.06
C ASP A 217 -42.82 13.65 3.84
N TYR A 218 -43.36 13.81 5.05
CA TYR A 218 -43.53 12.71 5.99
C TYR A 218 -44.54 11.66 5.52
N GLU A 219 -45.63 12.05 4.85
CA GLU A 219 -46.68 11.08 4.51
C GLU A 219 -46.21 10.07 3.45
N PRO A 220 -45.62 10.46 2.31
CA PRO A 220 -45.03 9.50 1.38
C PRO A 220 -43.91 8.68 1.99
N PHE A 221 -43.12 9.26 2.90
CA PHE A 221 -42.08 8.52 3.62
C PHE A 221 -42.68 7.37 4.45
N LYS A 222 -43.72 7.64 5.24
CA LYS A 222 -44.42 6.63 6.04
C LYS A 222 -45.01 5.52 5.16
N GLN A 223 -45.64 5.88 4.05
CA GLN A 223 -46.19 4.90 3.10
C GLN A 223 -45.08 4.03 2.48
N LEU A 224 -43.96 4.64 2.12
CA LEU A 224 -42.82 3.92 1.56
C LEU A 224 -42.20 2.93 2.55
N VAL A 225 -42.10 3.31 3.83
CA VAL A 225 -41.65 2.40 4.90
C VAL A 225 -42.51 1.13 4.95
N LYS A 226 -43.84 1.27 4.91
CA LYS A 226 -44.77 0.12 4.92
C LYS A 226 -44.55 -0.81 3.73
N VAL A 227 -44.41 -0.23 2.53
CA VAL A 227 -44.14 -0.98 1.30
C VAL A 227 -42.79 -1.68 1.38
N ALA A 228 -41.75 -1.00 1.87
CA ALA A 228 -40.40 -1.55 2.00
C ALA A 228 -40.36 -2.74 2.97
N VAL A 229 -41.04 -2.66 4.11
CA VAL A 229 -41.14 -3.80 5.06
C VAL A 229 -41.81 -5.01 4.41
N ARG A 230 -42.92 -4.83 3.69
CA ARG A 230 -43.57 -5.92 2.96
C ARG A 230 -42.65 -6.50 1.87
N MET A 231 -41.93 -5.64 1.14
CA MET A 231 -40.98 -6.08 0.13
C MET A 231 -39.88 -6.95 0.75
N LEU A 232 -39.28 -6.51 1.86
CA LEU A 232 -38.23 -7.28 2.55
C LEU A 232 -38.76 -8.60 3.13
N ASP A 233 -39.97 -8.62 3.68
CA ASP A 233 -40.61 -9.87 4.13
C ASP A 233 -40.85 -10.85 2.96
N ASN A 234 -41.24 -10.36 1.79
CA ASN A 234 -41.38 -11.19 0.59
C ASN A 234 -40.03 -11.74 0.10
N VAL A 235 -38.94 -10.97 0.22
CA VAL A 235 -37.60 -11.43 -0.16
C VAL A 235 -37.22 -12.69 0.63
N LEU A 236 -37.55 -12.76 1.92
CA LEU A 236 -37.28 -13.95 2.73
C LEU A 236 -37.97 -15.23 2.20
N GLU A 237 -39.15 -15.09 1.58
CA GLU A 237 -39.90 -16.22 1.00
C GLU A 237 -39.28 -16.73 -0.30
N VAL A 238 -38.85 -15.81 -1.17
CA VAL A 238 -38.33 -16.15 -2.50
C VAL A 238 -36.83 -16.41 -2.53
N THR A 239 -36.12 -16.13 -1.44
CA THR A 239 -34.69 -16.37 -1.33
C THR A 239 -34.38 -17.87 -1.40
N ALA A 240 -33.53 -18.25 -2.35
CA ALA A 240 -32.92 -19.57 -2.40
C ALA A 240 -31.77 -19.61 -1.40
N TRP A 241 -31.99 -20.28 -0.27
CA TRP A 241 -31.02 -20.37 0.80
C TRP A 241 -29.93 -21.40 0.46
N PRO A 242 -28.64 -21.07 0.66
CA PRO A 242 -27.56 -22.01 0.37
C PRO A 242 -27.48 -23.16 1.38
N LEU A 243 -28.01 -22.97 2.60
CA LEU A 243 -27.99 -23.95 3.68
C LEU A 243 -29.40 -24.13 4.29
N PRO A 244 -29.84 -25.37 4.60
CA PRO A 244 -31.11 -25.64 5.27
C PRO A 244 -31.26 -24.93 6.63
N GLU A 245 -30.17 -24.82 7.39
CA GLU A 245 -30.12 -24.17 8.70
C GLU A 245 -30.39 -22.67 8.59
N GLN A 246 -29.83 -22.03 7.54
CA GLN A 246 -30.11 -20.62 7.24
C GLN A 246 -31.57 -20.43 6.83
N GLN A 247 -32.10 -21.32 6.00
CA GLN A 247 -33.52 -21.28 5.63
C GLN A 247 -34.42 -21.41 6.87
N GLN A 248 -34.08 -22.33 7.77
CA GLN A 248 -34.85 -22.54 9.00
C GLN A 248 -34.78 -21.33 9.92
N GLU A 249 -33.61 -20.72 10.10
CA GLU A 249 -33.47 -19.51 10.90
C GLU A 249 -34.22 -18.32 10.28
N ALA A 250 -34.06 -18.11 8.98
CA ALA A 250 -34.80 -17.08 8.25
C ALA A 250 -36.33 -17.25 8.42
N ARG A 251 -36.83 -18.49 8.36
CA ARG A 251 -38.26 -18.80 8.60
C ARG A 251 -38.69 -18.57 10.05
N ASN A 252 -37.84 -18.93 11.01
CA ASN A 252 -38.13 -18.87 12.44
C ASN A 252 -38.21 -17.44 12.98
N LYS A 253 -37.33 -16.55 12.51
CA LYS A 253 -37.19 -15.19 13.08
C LYS A 253 -37.45 -14.07 12.08
N ARG A 254 -37.44 -14.36 10.78
CA ARG A 254 -37.81 -13.44 9.69
C ARG A 254 -37.15 -12.06 9.79
N ARG A 255 -35.83 -12.05 10.06
CA ARG A 255 -35.05 -10.81 10.26
C ARG A 255 -34.94 -10.04 8.95
N VAL A 256 -35.19 -8.74 9.01
CA VAL A 256 -34.94 -7.79 7.92
C VAL A 256 -34.22 -6.56 8.46
N GLY A 257 -33.63 -5.76 7.58
CA GLY A 257 -32.94 -4.53 7.95
C GLY A 257 -33.27 -3.40 6.99
N LEU A 258 -34.32 -2.64 7.32
CA LEU A 258 -34.65 -1.40 6.63
C LEU A 258 -33.86 -0.25 7.23
N GLY A 259 -33.16 0.48 6.37
CA GLY A 259 -32.50 1.74 6.71
C GLY A 259 -32.81 2.82 5.69
N PHE A 260 -31.91 3.78 5.59
CA PHE A 260 -31.99 4.85 4.63
C PHE A 260 -30.61 5.15 4.03
N THR A 261 -30.62 5.92 2.94
CA THR A 261 -29.44 6.53 2.32
C THR A 261 -29.72 8.01 2.07
N GLY A 262 -28.67 8.82 1.93
CA GLY A 262 -28.78 10.24 1.61
C GLY A 262 -29.15 11.12 2.80
N LEU A 263 -28.85 10.73 4.05
CA LEU A 263 -29.16 11.57 5.21
C LEU A 263 -28.42 12.91 5.14
N GLY A 264 -27.11 12.90 4.87
CA GLY A 264 -26.33 14.13 4.79
C GLY A 264 -26.85 15.10 3.72
N ASP A 265 -27.22 14.56 2.57
CA ASP A 265 -27.76 15.32 1.44
C ASP A 265 -29.13 15.90 1.78
N ALA A 266 -30.01 15.10 2.41
CA ALA A 266 -31.32 15.55 2.82
C ALA A 266 -31.22 16.69 3.85
N LEU A 267 -30.30 16.59 4.81
CA LEU A 267 -30.01 17.66 5.76
C LEU A 267 -29.52 18.93 5.05
N MET A 268 -28.60 18.81 4.09
CA MET A 268 -28.14 19.93 3.25
C MET A 268 -29.29 20.59 2.47
N MET A 269 -30.14 19.77 1.85
CA MET A 269 -31.31 20.24 1.09
C MET A 269 -32.34 20.94 1.99
N LEU A 270 -32.38 20.60 3.29
CA LEU A 270 -33.23 21.24 4.31
C LEU A 270 -32.57 22.47 4.96
N GLY A 271 -31.31 22.78 4.61
CA GLY A 271 -30.56 23.87 5.23
C GLY A 271 -30.06 23.55 6.65
N LEU A 272 -29.98 22.28 7.03
CA LEU A 272 -29.51 21.82 8.33
C LEU A 272 -28.06 21.33 8.22
N ARG A 273 -27.15 21.97 8.96
CA ARG A 273 -25.75 21.53 9.02
C ARG A 273 -25.62 20.25 9.88
N TYR A 274 -24.94 19.24 9.36
CA TYR A 274 -24.95 17.85 9.89
C TYR A 274 -24.55 17.73 11.37
N ASP A 275 -23.59 18.52 11.83
CA ASP A 275 -23.01 18.49 13.18
C ASP A 275 -23.79 19.32 14.22
N THR A 276 -24.99 19.81 13.88
CA THR A 276 -25.85 20.61 14.77
C THR A 276 -26.88 19.78 15.53
N ASP A 277 -27.38 20.29 16.66
CA ASP A 277 -28.45 19.63 17.42
C ASP A 277 -29.77 19.58 16.64
N ALA A 278 -30.05 20.58 15.79
CA ALA A 278 -31.23 20.59 14.93
C ALA A 278 -31.17 19.44 13.90
N ALA A 279 -30.01 19.20 13.28
CA ALA A 279 -29.81 18.08 12.37
C ALA A 279 -29.93 16.73 13.07
N ARG A 280 -29.34 16.59 14.27
CA ARG A 280 -29.48 15.37 15.10
C ARG A 280 -30.92 15.11 15.51
N ALA A 281 -31.66 16.15 15.92
CA ALA A 281 -33.07 16.04 16.28
C ALA A 281 -33.93 15.63 15.08
N PHE A 282 -33.65 16.20 13.89
CA PHE A 282 -34.31 15.79 12.65
C PHE A 282 -34.02 14.32 12.31
N ALA A 283 -32.75 13.92 12.32
CA ALA A 283 -32.34 12.54 12.05
C ALA A 283 -32.96 11.54 13.02
N ALA A 284 -33.02 11.89 14.31
CA ALA A 284 -33.70 11.11 15.34
C ALA A 284 -35.21 10.99 15.05
N ASP A 285 -35.87 12.08 14.66
CA ASP A 285 -37.31 12.09 14.41
C ASP A 285 -37.71 11.27 13.18
N ILE A 286 -37.00 11.42 12.05
CA ILE A 286 -37.27 10.59 10.86
C ILE A 286 -37.01 9.10 11.14
N THR A 287 -36.01 8.77 11.96
CA THR A 287 -35.72 7.38 12.32
C THR A 287 -36.77 6.83 13.28
N ARG A 288 -37.25 7.64 14.23
CA ARG A 288 -38.38 7.29 15.10
C ARG A 288 -39.63 7.00 14.28
N ILE A 289 -39.95 7.85 13.30
CA ILE A 289 -41.09 7.64 12.38
C ILE A 289 -40.88 6.35 11.57
N MET A 290 -39.69 6.13 11.01
CA MET A 290 -39.36 4.90 10.29
C MET A 290 -39.56 3.66 11.18
N ARG A 291 -39.12 3.73 12.44
CA ARG A 291 -39.31 2.64 13.40
C ARG A 291 -40.78 2.36 13.65
N ASP A 292 -41.54 3.39 14.01
CA ASP A 292 -42.95 3.24 14.39
C ASP A 292 -43.77 2.68 13.23
N GLU A 293 -43.56 3.20 12.00
CA GLU A 293 -44.26 2.70 10.82
C GLU A 293 -43.79 1.30 10.38
N ALA A 294 -42.51 0.96 10.56
CA ALA A 294 -42.01 -0.37 10.22
C ALA A 294 -42.57 -1.45 11.15
N TYR A 295 -42.60 -1.17 12.46
CA TYR A 295 -43.23 -2.05 13.44
C TYR A 295 -44.74 -2.16 13.21
N ALA A 296 -45.43 -1.05 12.91
CA ALA A 296 -46.84 -1.08 12.52
C ALA A 296 -47.08 -1.95 11.28
N ALA A 297 -46.26 -1.80 10.24
CA ALA A 297 -46.36 -2.60 9.01
C ALA A 297 -46.13 -4.10 9.29
N SER A 298 -45.19 -4.43 10.17
CA SER A 298 -44.91 -5.82 10.55
C SER A 298 -46.04 -6.44 11.38
N VAL A 299 -46.74 -5.65 12.21
CA VAL A 299 -47.97 -6.08 12.89
C VAL A 299 -49.08 -6.34 11.87
N GLU A 300 -49.28 -5.45 10.88
CA GLU A 300 -50.29 -5.69 9.83
C GLU A 300 -49.96 -6.94 9.00
N LEU A 301 -48.68 -7.20 8.72
CA LEU A 301 -48.26 -8.45 8.10
C LEU A 301 -48.49 -9.67 9.00
N ALA A 302 -48.39 -9.52 10.32
CA ALA A 302 -48.73 -10.59 11.26
C ALA A 302 -50.22 -10.92 11.23
N LYS A 303 -51.09 -9.92 11.10
CA LYS A 303 -52.54 -10.14 10.91
C LYS A 303 -52.84 -10.87 9.61
N GLU A 304 -52.14 -10.52 8.52
CA GLU A 304 -52.34 -11.16 7.21
C GLU A 304 -51.74 -12.57 7.13
N ARG A 305 -50.55 -12.78 7.67
CA ARG A 305 -49.69 -13.95 7.37
C ARG A 305 -49.23 -14.73 8.61
N GLY A 306 -49.60 -14.29 9.80
CA GLY A 306 -49.13 -14.80 11.08
C GLY A 306 -47.82 -14.16 11.55
N ALA A 307 -47.61 -14.16 12.87
CA ALA A 307 -46.36 -13.70 13.50
C ALA A 307 -45.16 -14.59 13.14
N PHE A 308 -43.93 -14.14 13.41
CA PHE A 308 -42.78 -15.03 13.30
C PHE A 308 -42.89 -16.19 14.32
N PRO A 309 -42.50 -17.43 13.95
CA PRO A 309 -42.75 -18.62 14.77
C PRO A 309 -42.24 -18.59 16.21
N LEU A 310 -41.09 -17.94 16.46
CA LEU A 310 -40.46 -17.92 17.79
C LEU A 310 -40.86 -16.72 18.66
N LEU A 311 -41.96 -16.05 18.34
CA LEU A 311 -42.42 -14.90 19.12
C LEU A 311 -42.98 -15.33 20.48
N ASP A 312 -42.31 -14.89 21.54
CA ASP A 312 -42.91 -14.72 22.87
C ASP A 312 -43.15 -13.22 23.07
N ALA A 313 -44.41 -12.77 23.00
CA ALA A 313 -44.74 -11.36 22.98
C ALA A 313 -44.35 -10.64 24.29
N GLU A 314 -44.56 -11.26 25.45
CA GLU A 314 -44.22 -10.64 26.73
C GLU A 314 -42.71 -10.57 26.89
N GLN A 315 -42.00 -11.65 26.57
CA GLN A 315 -40.54 -11.64 26.63
C GLN A 315 -39.95 -10.66 25.60
N TYR A 316 -40.51 -10.55 24.40
CA TYR A 316 -40.07 -9.63 23.35
C TYR A 316 -40.16 -8.16 23.79
N LEU A 317 -41.23 -7.80 24.52
CA LEU A 317 -41.51 -6.44 25.00
C LEU A 317 -40.85 -6.12 26.35
N ALA A 318 -40.28 -7.11 27.05
CA ALA A 318 -39.68 -6.94 28.36
C ALA A 318 -38.35 -6.16 28.34
N ALA A 319 -38.06 -5.45 29.43
CA ALA A 319 -36.76 -4.82 29.65
C ALA A 319 -35.64 -5.89 29.78
N PRO A 320 -34.41 -5.62 29.31
CA PRO A 320 -33.93 -4.39 28.67
C PRO A 320 -34.00 -4.43 27.12
N ARG A 321 -34.91 -5.19 26.51
CA ARG A 321 -34.96 -5.38 25.05
C ARG A 321 -35.42 -4.13 24.32
N PHE A 322 -35.05 -4.02 23.04
CA PHE A 322 -35.36 -2.85 22.21
C PHE A 322 -36.86 -2.52 22.17
N ALA A 323 -37.72 -3.53 21.99
CA ALA A 323 -39.15 -3.33 21.77
C ALA A 323 -39.89 -2.70 22.97
N GLN A 324 -39.27 -2.67 24.15
CA GLN A 324 -39.78 -1.92 25.31
C GLN A 324 -39.97 -0.41 25.00
N ARG A 325 -39.14 0.14 24.10
CA ARG A 325 -39.12 1.56 23.72
C ARG A 325 -40.19 1.94 22.69
N LEU A 326 -40.99 0.97 22.24
CA LEU A 326 -42.08 1.21 21.31
C LEU A 326 -43.24 1.94 22.03
N PRO A 327 -44.01 2.77 21.30
CA PRO A 327 -45.26 3.33 21.78
C PRO A 327 -46.20 2.27 22.37
N ASP A 328 -46.97 2.64 23.40
CA ASP A 328 -47.88 1.71 24.09
C ASP A 328 -48.89 1.04 23.15
N GLU A 329 -49.44 1.80 22.20
CA GLU A 329 -50.34 1.26 21.19
C GLU A 329 -49.69 0.16 20.34
N LEU A 330 -48.42 0.32 19.95
CA LEU A 330 -47.68 -0.71 19.20
C LEU A 330 -47.40 -1.93 20.07
N LYS A 331 -47.08 -1.74 21.35
CA LYS A 331 -46.88 -2.85 22.30
C LYS A 331 -48.17 -3.66 22.48
N ASP A 332 -49.30 -2.99 22.63
CA ASP A 332 -50.60 -3.65 22.78
C ASP A 332 -51.02 -4.38 21.49
N ASN A 333 -50.74 -3.78 20.34
CA ASN A 333 -50.95 -4.43 19.06
C ASN A 333 -50.06 -5.67 18.86
N ILE A 334 -48.79 -5.63 19.29
CA ILE A 334 -47.89 -6.80 19.25
C ILE A 334 -48.40 -7.90 20.19
N ARG A 335 -48.89 -7.57 21.39
CA ARG A 335 -49.51 -8.57 22.28
C ARG A 335 -50.74 -9.21 21.66
N LYS A 336 -51.59 -8.40 21.02
CA LYS A 336 -52.88 -8.85 20.50
C LYS A 336 -52.76 -9.64 19.19
N TYR A 337 -51.91 -9.18 18.27
CA TYR A 337 -51.85 -9.69 16.90
C TYR A 337 -50.51 -10.34 16.54
N GLY A 338 -49.49 -10.19 17.40
CA GLY A 338 -48.11 -10.58 17.11
C GLY A 338 -47.41 -9.61 16.17
N ILE A 339 -46.18 -9.98 15.76
CA ILE A 339 -45.36 -9.23 14.81
C ILE A 339 -44.72 -10.20 13.81
N ARG A 340 -44.63 -9.81 12.53
CA ARG A 340 -44.18 -10.71 11.45
C ARG A 340 -42.66 -10.91 11.45
N ASN A 341 -41.89 -9.91 11.87
CA ASN A 341 -40.44 -9.89 11.78
C ASN A 341 -39.84 -9.63 13.17
N SER A 342 -38.82 -10.40 13.56
CA SER A 342 -38.19 -10.22 14.87
C SER A 342 -37.35 -8.93 14.97
N HIS A 343 -36.74 -8.53 13.86
CA HIS A 343 -35.92 -7.32 13.70
C HIS A 343 -36.26 -6.69 12.36
N LEU A 344 -36.29 -5.36 12.32
CA LEU A 344 -36.81 -4.59 11.20
C LEU A 344 -35.86 -3.53 10.67
N LEU A 345 -34.94 -3.00 11.48
CA LEU A 345 -34.27 -1.73 11.22
C LEU A 345 -32.76 -1.85 11.35
N SER A 346 -32.07 -1.46 10.30
CA SER A 346 -30.60 -1.50 10.20
C SER A 346 -30.13 -0.42 9.25
N ILE A 347 -29.11 0.35 9.62
CA ILE A 347 -28.48 1.30 8.69
C ILE A 347 -27.19 0.66 8.18
N ALA A 348 -27.22 0.18 6.95
CA ALA A 348 -26.10 -0.48 6.29
C ALA A 348 -25.22 0.53 5.52
N PRO A 349 -23.99 0.15 5.11
CA PRO A 349 -23.26 0.87 4.08
C PRO A 349 -24.04 0.81 2.76
N THR A 350 -24.30 1.95 2.14
CA THR A 350 -25.07 2.01 0.90
C THR A 350 -24.23 2.37 -0.33
N GLY A 351 -22.90 2.22 -0.27
CA GLY A 351 -21.96 2.70 -1.31
C GLY A 351 -22.37 2.35 -2.75
N THR A 352 -22.71 1.08 -3.01
CA THR A 352 -23.13 0.64 -4.36
C THR A 352 -24.54 1.10 -4.73
N ILE A 353 -25.52 0.92 -3.82
CA ILE A 353 -26.91 1.26 -4.12
C ILE A 353 -27.15 2.77 -4.19
N SER A 354 -26.38 3.56 -3.44
CA SER A 354 -26.44 5.01 -3.48
C SER A 354 -25.90 5.53 -4.81
N LEU A 355 -24.74 5.03 -5.23
CA LEU A 355 -24.16 5.34 -6.54
C LEU A 355 -25.08 4.92 -7.69
N ALA A 356 -25.59 3.69 -7.68
CA ALA A 356 -26.33 3.13 -8.81
C ALA A 356 -27.79 3.61 -8.88
N PHE A 357 -28.46 3.80 -7.74
CA PHE A 357 -29.91 3.99 -7.68
C PHE A 357 -30.35 5.25 -6.92
N ALA A 358 -29.45 5.92 -6.20
CA ALA A 358 -29.74 7.16 -5.46
C ALA A 358 -28.97 8.38 -6.01
N ASP A 359 -28.56 8.34 -7.27
CA ASP A 359 -27.86 9.44 -7.96
C ASP A 359 -26.59 9.91 -7.21
N ASN A 360 -25.86 8.96 -6.62
CA ASN A 360 -24.65 9.23 -5.85
C ASN A 360 -24.90 10.16 -4.64
N ALA A 361 -26.05 9.99 -3.97
CA ALA A 361 -26.29 10.65 -2.69
C ALA A 361 -25.34 10.15 -1.60
N SER A 362 -25.22 10.90 -0.50
CA SER A 362 -24.47 10.44 0.68
C SER A 362 -24.87 9.03 1.15
N ASN A 363 -23.90 8.27 1.66
CA ASN A 363 -24.07 6.84 1.91
C ASN A 363 -24.69 6.59 3.29
N GLY A 364 -25.90 6.05 3.34
CA GLY A 364 -26.50 5.65 4.61
C GLY A 364 -26.80 6.85 5.51
N ILE A 365 -26.24 6.81 6.72
CA ILE A 365 -26.21 7.90 7.70
C ILE A 365 -25.02 8.85 7.50
N GLU A 366 -24.07 8.54 6.62
CA GLU A 366 -22.87 9.35 6.38
C GLU A 366 -23.22 10.77 5.87
N PRO A 367 -22.44 11.81 6.23
CA PRO A 367 -22.41 13.05 5.47
C PRO A 367 -21.71 12.83 4.12
N PRO A 368 -21.84 13.75 3.14
CA PRO A 368 -21.06 13.71 1.92
C PRO A 368 -19.55 13.67 2.23
N PHE A 369 -18.84 12.74 1.63
CA PHE A 369 -17.39 12.65 1.81
C PHE A 369 -16.67 13.80 1.10
N SER A 370 -17.12 14.12 -0.11
CA SER A 370 -16.65 15.23 -0.95
C SER A 370 -17.71 15.54 -2.00
N TRP A 371 -17.72 16.78 -2.50
CA TRP A 371 -18.60 17.25 -3.58
C TRP A 371 -18.30 16.58 -4.92
N TYR A 372 -17.03 16.27 -5.17
CA TYR A 372 -16.57 15.54 -6.33
C TYR A 372 -15.39 14.65 -5.95
N TYR A 373 -15.32 13.47 -6.56
CA TYR A 373 -14.24 12.51 -6.34
C TYR A 373 -14.10 11.57 -7.53
N THR A 374 -12.95 10.90 -7.61
CA THR A 374 -12.65 9.95 -8.69
C THR A 374 -12.97 8.53 -8.24
N ARG A 375 -13.76 7.81 -9.03
CA ARG A 375 -14.06 6.38 -8.86
C ARG A 375 -13.38 5.54 -9.93
N LYS A 376 -12.55 4.60 -9.49
CA LYS A 376 -11.91 3.61 -10.35
C LYS A 376 -12.83 2.42 -10.60
N LYS A 377 -13.20 2.17 -11.86
CA LYS A 377 -14.02 1.03 -12.29
C LYS A 377 -13.14 0.02 -13.03
N ARG A 378 -13.18 -1.25 -12.61
CA ARG A 378 -12.57 -2.35 -13.36
C ARG A 378 -13.42 -2.68 -14.59
N MET A 379 -12.79 -2.71 -15.76
CA MET A 379 -13.40 -3.00 -17.05
C MET A 379 -13.37 -4.51 -17.32
N MET A 380 -14.19 -4.96 -18.28
CA MET A 380 -14.31 -6.39 -18.63
C MET A 380 -12.98 -7.03 -19.08
N ASP A 381 -12.07 -6.24 -19.64
CA ASP A 381 -10.74 -6.66 -20.09
C ASP A 381 -9.69 -6.69 -18.96
N GLY A 382 -10.09 -6.39 -17.73
CA GLY A 382 -9.21 -6.33 -16.56
C GLY A 382 -8.48 -5.01 -16.36
N THR A 383 -8.59 -4.05 -17.30
CA THR A 383 -8.07 -2.69 -17.14
C THR A 383 -8.94 -1.89 -16.15
N THR A 384 -8.44 -0.74 -15.68
CA THR A 384 -9.21 0.16 -14.81
C THR A 384 -9.42 1.51 -15.48
N LYS A 385 -10.64 2.03 -15.41
CA LYS A 385 -11.01 3.36 -15.90
C LYS A 385 -11.53 4.22 -14.77
N ASP A 386 -11.04 5.45 -14.71
CA ASP A 386 -11.42 6.42 -13.70
C ASP A 386 -12.61 7.28 -14.19
N TYR A 387 -13.57 7.51 -13.29
CA TYR A 387 -14.77 8.30 -13.52
C TYR A 387 -14.84 9.40 -12.46
N SER A 388 -14.98 10.66 -12.90
CA SER A 388 -15.35 11.74 -11.99
C SER A 388 -16.82 11.60 -11.66
N VAL A 389 -17.15 11.59 -10.37
CA VAL A 389 -18.51 11.56 -9.86
C VAL A 389 -18.73 12.72 -8.91
N GLU A 390 -19.93 13.29 -8.95
CA GLU A 390 -20.35 14.42 -8.14
C GLU A 390 -21.44 13.96 -7.17
N ASP A 391 -21.47 14.55 -5.98
CA ASP A 391 -22.51 14.36 -4.98
C ASP A 391 -23.89 14.86 -5.49
N HIS A 392 -24.97 14.19 -5.04
CA HIS A 392 -26.33 14.50 -5.50
C HIS A 392 -26.79 15.91 -5.10
N ALA A 393 -26.67 16.26 -3.81
CA ALA A 393 -27.12 17.56 -3.31
C ALA A 393 -26.29 18.70 -3.93
N TRP A 394 -24.99 18.49 -4.10
CA TRP A 394 -24.11 19.41 -4.84
C TRP A 394 -24.60 19.68 -6.26
N ARG A 395 -24.84 18.61 -7.04
CA ARG A 395 -25.35 18.73 -8.42
C ARG A 395 -26.71 19.41 -8.48
N LEU A 396 -27.60 19.10 -7.54
CA LEU A 396 -28.93 19.67 -7.50
C LEU A 396 -28.89 21.17 -7.20
N TYR A 397 -28.08 21.59 -6.21
CA TYR A 397 -27.89 23.00 -5.89
C TYR A 397 -27.36 23.80 -7.08
N LYS A 398 -26.34 23.27 -7.75
CA LYS A 398 -25.79 23.84 -9.00
C LYS A 398 -26.87 23.98 -10.08
N LYS A 399 -27.68 22.93 -10.28
CA LYS A 399 -28.77 22.93 -11.27
C LYS A 399 -29.86 23.95 -10.97
N LEU A 400 -30.12 24.23 -9.69
CA LEU A 400 -31.10 25.22 -9.24
C LEU A 400 -30.56 26.66 -9.27
N GLY A 401 -29.32 26.87 -9.75
CA GLY A 401 -28.71 28.20 -9.87
C GLY A 401 -28.02 28.67 -8.59
N GLY A 402 -27.68 27.75 -7.68
CA GLY A 402 -26.91 28.04 -6.48
C GLY A 402 -25.50 28.56 -6.80
N ASP A 403 -25.00 29.46 -5.95
CA ASP A 403 -23.65 30.01 -6.06
C ASP A 403 -22.63 29.00 -5.49
N MET A 404 -21.80 28.45 -6.37
CA MET A 404 -20.80 27.44 -6.00
C MET A 404 -19.57 28.03 -5.30
N ASP A 405 -19.34 29.34 -5.43
CA ASP A 405 -18.26 30.05 -4.74
C ASP A 405 -18.69 30.48 -3.31
N LYS A 406 -20.00 30.44 -3.04
CA LYS A 406 -20.59 30.81 -1.75
C LYS A 406 -21.66 29.80 -1.30
N LEU A 407 -21.19 28.66 -0.82
CA LEU A 407 -22.05 27.59 -0.34
C LEU A 407 -22.78 27.97 0.96
N PRO A 408 -24.05 27.56 1.16
CA PRO A 408 -24.75 27.66 2.42
C PRO A 408 -24.02 26.91 3.54
N GLU A 409 -24.19 27.34 4.79
CA GLU A 409 -23.54 26.75 5.98
C GLU A 409 -23.80 25.24 6.14
N ALA A 410 -24.93 24.75 5.62
CA ALA A 410 -25.30 23.34 5.64
C ALA A 410 -24.37 22.44 4.80
N PHE A 411 -23.65 22.99 3.82
CA PHE A 411 -22.66 22.26 3.01
C PHE A 411 -21.39 22.00 3.83
N VAL A 412 -21.36 20.85 4.48
CA VAL A 412 -20.21 20.37 5.26
C VAL A 412 -19.84 18.96 4.82
N THR A 413 -18.55 18.72 4.60
CA THR A 413 -18.03 17.40 4.23
C THR A 413 -17.69 16.56 5.46
N ALA A 414 -17.55 15.25 5.27
CA ALA A 414 -17.18 14.32 6.33
C ALA A 414 -15.84 14.65 7.02
N LEU A 415 -14.91 15.31 6.33
CA LEU A 415 -13.61 15.69 6.88
C LEU A 415 -13.66 17.00 7.70
N GLU A 416 -14.72 17.79 7.54
CA GLU A 416 -14.94 19.04 8.27
C GLU A 416 -15.75 18.82 9.57
N ILE A 417 -16.24 17.60 9.82
CA ILE A 417 -17.02 17.23 11.00
C ILE A 417 -16.10 16.56 12.03
N SER A 418 -16.24 16.95 13.30
CA SER A 418 -15.45 16.34 14.38
C SER A 418 -15.80 14.85 14.58
N ALA A 419 -14.82 14.06 15.02
CA ALA A 419 -15.05 12.64 15.32
C ALA A 419 -16.16 12.45 16.38
N LEU A 420 -16.22 13.35 17.36
CA LEU A 420 -17.25 13.34 18.39
C LEU A 420 -18.64 13.64 17.82
N ASP A 421 -18.78 14.59 16.89
CA ASP A 421 -20.08 14.93 16.30
C ASP A 421 -20.57 13.86 15.31
N HIS A 422 -19.65 13.17 14.62
CA HIS A 422 -19.99 11.94 13.92
C HIS A 422 -20.60 10.89 14.87
N MET A 423 -19.97 10.67 16.03
CA MET A 423 -20.48 9.74 17.05
C MET A 423 -21.83 10.20 17.62
N LYS A 424 -22.00 11.49 17.93
CA LYS A 424 -23.27 12.04 18.44
C LYS A 424 -24.43 11.88 17.45
N MET A 425 -24.18 11.93 16.15
CA MET A 425 -25.22 11.63 15.15
C MET A 425 -25.66 10.17 15.26
N VAL A 426 -24.72 9.22 15.41
CA VAL A 426 -25.05 7.81 15.66
C VAL A 426 -25.86 7.68 16.96
N ALA A 427 -25.44 8.36 18.03
CA ALA A 427 -26.13 8.34 19.32
C ALA A 427 -27.56 8.91 19.25
N ALA A 428 -27.82 9.90 18.41
CA ALA A 428 -29.16 10.45 18.21
C ALA A 428 -30.11 9.44 17.54
N VAL A 429 -29.59 8.63 16.62
CA VAL A 429 -30.37 7.71 15.78
C VAL A 429 -30.49 6.31 16.41
N ALA A 430 -29.45 5.84 17.10
CA ALA A 430 -29.35 4.49 17.67
C ALA A 430 -30.53 4.03 18.55
N PRO A 431 -31.18 4.90 19.36
CA PRO A 431 -32.35 4.50 20.16
C PRO A 431 -33.52 3.95 19.34
N PHE A 432 -33.58 4.27 18.04
CA PHE A 432 -34.65 3.89 17.12
C PHE A 432 -34.27 2.76 16.17
N ILE A 433 -33.06 2.20 16.27
CA ILE A 433 -32.58 1.08 15.43
C ILE A 433 -32.49 -0.20 16.27
N ASP A 434 -33.19 -1.25 15.86
CA ASP A 434 -33.28 -2.50 16.61
C ASP A 434 -32.07 -3.42 16.42
N THR A 435 -31.42 -3.39 15.25
CA THR A 435 -30.12 -4.04 15.02
C THR A 435 -28.95 -3.12 15.35
N SER A 436 -28.24 -2.57 14.38
CA SER A 436 -27.07 -1.70 14.56
C SER A 436 -26.93 -0.74 13.35
N ILE A 437 -25.94 0.13 13.42
CA ILE A 437 -25.66 1.17 12.44
C ILE A 437 -24.22 1.00 11.98
N SER A 438 -24.03 0.80 10.67
CA SER A 438 -22.72 0.91 10.06
C SER A 438 -22.45 2.36 9.69
N LYS A 439 -21.65 3.02 10.52
CA LYS A 439 -21.20 4.41 10.32
C LYS A 439 -19.72 4.51 10.64
N THR A 440 -18.97 5.03 9.68
CA THR A 440 -17.56 5.34 9.84
C THR A 440 -17.39 6.70 10.51
N VAL A 441 -16.76 6.73 11.68
CA VAL A 441 -16.26 7.98 12.28
C VAL A 441 -14.91 8.29 11.63
N ASN A 442 -14.87 9.31 10.78
CA ASN A 442 -13.61 9.78 10.20
C ASN A 442 -12.81 10.49 11.29
N VAL A 443 -11.56 10.06 11.46
CA VAL A 443 -10.64 10.58 12.46
C VAL A 443 -9.45 11.17 11.72
N PRO A 444 -9.14 12.48 11.88
CA PRO A 444 -7.96 13.09 11.31
C PRO A 444 -6.67 12.31 11.64
N ALA A 445 -5.69 12.34 10.73
CA ALA A 445 -4.42 11.64 10.93
C ALA A 445 -3.68 12.18 12.17
N ASP A 446 -3.82 13.47 12.46
CA ASP A 446 -3.27 14.22 13.59
C ASP A 446 -4.20 14.28 14.82
N TYR A 447 -5.30 13.52 14.84
CA TYR A 447 -6.27 13.57 15.95
C TYR A 447 -5.61 13.13 17.28
N PRO A 448 -5.74 13.92 18.37
CA PRO A 448 -5.09 13.62 19.65
C PRO A 448 -5.47 12.24 20.19
N TYR A 449 -4.48 11.51 20.72
CA TYR A 449 -4.71 10.15 21.23
C TYR A 449 -5.73 10.11 22.37
N ASP A 450 -5.66 11.08 23.29
CA ASP A 450 -6.61 11.14 24.42
C ASP A 450 -8.04 11.39 23.94
N ASP A 451 -8.23 12.26 22.94
CA ASP A 451 -9.55 12.49 22.34
C ASP A 451 -10.05 11.27 21.58
N PHE A 452 -9.16 10.57 20.86
CA PHE A 452 -9.48 9.31 20.20
C PHE A 452 -9.89 8.21 21.19
N LYS A 453 -9.19 8.10 22.33
CA LYS A 453 -9.54 7.18 23.41
C LYS A 453 -10.87 7.56 24.07
N ASN A 454 -11.08 8.85 24.30
CA ASN A 454 -12.30 9.37 24.90
C ASN A 454 -13.51 9.12 23.99
N LEU A 455 -13.35 9.16 22.67
CA LEU A 455 -14.42 8.84 21.70
C LEU A 455 -15.08 7.48 21.99
N TYR A 456 -14.31 6.43 22.26
CA TYR A 456 -14.85 5.11 22.60
C TYR A 456 -15.55 5.09 23.96
N THR A 457 -15.02 5.83 24.92
CA THR A 457 -15.62 5.95 26.26
C THR A 457 -16.98 6.68 26.17
N GLU A 458 -17.05 7.75 25.38
CA GLU A 458 -18.30 8.49 25.14
C GLU A 458 -19.31 7.66 24.33
N ALA A 459 -18.86 6.90 23.33
CA ALA A 459 -19.71 5.95 22.60
C ALA A 459 -20.31 4.87 23.52
N TRP A 460 -19.50 4.32 24.43
CA TRP A 460 -19.96 3.36 25.43
C TRP A 460 -20.97 3.98 26.41
N LYS A 461 -20.69 5.18 26.93
CA LYS A 461 -21.61 5.93 27.80
C LYS A 461 -22.94 6.25 27.10
N ALA A 462 -22.89 6.53 25.81
CA ALA A 462 -24.07 6.76 24.97
C ALA A 462 -24.87 5.47 24.66
N GLY A 463 -24.37 4.30 25.06
CA GLY A 463 -25.04 3.02 24.85
C GLY A 463 -25.02 2.55 23.39
N LEU A 464 -24.01 2.97 22.62
CA LEU A 464 -23.87 2.53 21.23
C LEU A 464 -23.55 1.03 21.16
N LYS A 465 -24.19 0.34 20.22
CA LYS A 465 -24.00 -1.11 19.99
C LYS A 465 -22.68 -1.43 19.28
N GLY A 466 -22.10 -0.45 18.60
CA GLY A 466 -20.83 -0.54 17.88
C GLY A 466 -20.39 0.84 17.39
N LEU A 467 -19.10 0.99 17.14
CA LEU A 467 -18.50 2.20 16.57
C LEU A 467 -17.35 1.79 15.65
N ALA A 468 -17.37 2.23 14.39
CA ALA A 468 -16.26 2.05 13.47
C ALA A 468 -15.52 3.38 13.33
N THR A 469 -14.20 3.40 13.53
CA THR A 469 -13.38 4.58 13.27
C THR A 469 -12.47 4.33 12.08
N TYR A 470 -12.35 5.33 11.21
CA TYR A 470 -11.40 5.30 10.11
C TYR A 470 -10.42 6.46 10.27
N ARG A 471 -9.14 6.12 10.49
CA ARG A 471 -8.03 7.07 10.52
C ARG A 471 -7.16 6.83 9.29
N PRO A 472 -7.00 7.81 8.38
CA PRO A 472 -6.14 7.65 7.21
C PRO A 472 -4.72 7.29 7.65
N ASN A 473 -4.12 6.28 7.00
CA ASN A 473 -2.71 5.95 7.18
C ASN A 473 -2.10 5.44 5.86
N SER A 474 -0.77 5.33 5.81
CA SER A 474 0.01 4.96 4.63
C SER A 474 -0.22 3.52 4.12
N VAL A 475 -0.94 2.68 4.87
CA VAL A 475 -1.23 1.28 4.54
C VAL A 475 -2.67 1.10 4.07
N LEU A 476 -3.63 1.81 4.69
CA LEU A 476 -5.06 1.65 4.45
C LEU A 476 -5.52 2.21 3.10
N GLY A 477 -4.81 3.21 2.55
CA GLY A 477 -5.23 3.93 1.34
C GLY A 477 -6.58 4.65 1.53
N SER A 478 -6.95 5.58 0.64
CA SER A 478 -8.31 6.17 0.66
C SER A 478 -9.19 5.48 -0.38
N VAL A 479 -10.33 4.94 0.04
CA VAL A 479 -11.33 4.34 -0.87
C VAL A 479 -11.97 5.40 -1.78
N LEU A 480 -11.96 6.66 -1.33
CA LEU A 480 -12.43 7.84 -2.02
C LEU A 480 -11.31 8.88 -2.00
N SER A 481 -10.81 9.29 -3.17
CA SER A 481 -9.80 10.35 -3.28
C SER A 481 -10.45 11.67 -3.69
N VAL A 482 -10.18 12.72 -2.92
CA VAL A 482 -10.59 14.10 -3.21
C VAL A 482 -9.39 14.84 -3.80
N THR A 483 -9.60 15.59 -4.87
CA THR A 483 -8.61 16.56 -5.34
C THR A 483 -8.63 17.73 -4.35
N PRO A 484 -7.52 18.08 -3.66
CA PRO A 484 -7.57 19.12 -2.63
C PRO A 484 -7.97 20.49 -3.21
N GLU A 485 -8.95 21.15 -2.60
CA GLU A 485 -9.29 22.54 -2.90
C GLU A 485 -8.32 23.50 -2.21
N VAL A 486 -7.85 24.49 -2.99
CA VAL A 486 -6.99 25.58 -2.52
C VAL A 486 -7.83 26.58 -1.74
N LYS A 487 -7.97 26.40 -0.42
CA LYS A 487 -8.46 27.48 0.47
C LYS A 487 -7.33 28.51 0.64
N LYS A 488 -7.64 29.78 0.35
CA LYS A 488 -6.75 30.94 0.54
C LYS A 488 -6.35 31.02 2.01
N ALA A 489 -5.05 31.19 2.26
CA ALA A 489 -4.45 31.27 3.58
C ALA A 489 -5.02 32.47 4.37
N GLU A 490 -5.76 32.19 5.44
CA GLU A 490 -5.82 33.06 6.60
C GLU A 490 -4.92 32.47 7.70
N THR A 491 -4.07 33.35 8.22
CA THR A 491 -3.08 33.14 9.27
C THR A 491 -3.72 32.57 10.53
N ILE A 492 -3.46 31.29 10.82
CA ILE A 492 -3.65 30.70 12.15
C ILE A 492 -2.27 30.67 12.81
N GLU A 493 -2.10 31.51 13.83
CA GLU A 493 -1.06 31.36 14.82
C GLU A 493 -1.39 30.11 15.66
N GLU A 494 -0.55 29.08 15.62
CA GLU A 494 -0.54 28.05 16.66
C GLU A 494 0.85 27.80 17.23
N GLN A 495 0.82 27.68 18.56
CA GLN A 495 1.91 27.60 19.51
C GLN A 495 2.63 26.23 19.48
N PRO A 496 3.86 26.17 20.01
CA PRO A 496 4.81 25.10 19.72
C PRO A 496 4.59 23.87 20.60
N GLN A 497 4.59 22.66 20.00
CA GLN A 497 4.77 21.41 20.74
C GLN A 497 6.12 20.76 20.42
N ASP A 498 6.97 20.80 21.44
CA ASP A 498 7.92 19.79 21.91
C ASP A 498 8.45 18.76 20.90
N PHE A 499 9.39 19.21 20.08
CA PHE A 499 10.63 18.47 19.88
C PHE A 499 11.78 19.40 20.24
N VAL A 500 12.69 18.92 21.11
CA VAL A 500 13.95 19.61 21.41
C VAL A 500 14.61 20.02 20.10
N PHE A 501 14.76 21.34 19.96
CA PHE A 501 15.21 22.09 18.79
C PHE A 501 16.34 21.40 18.01
N ASP A 502 16.04 21.00 16.77
CA ASP A 502 17.02 20.87 15.69
C ASP A 502 16.33 21.48 14.45
N GLN A 503 16.65 22.74 14.13
CA GLN A 503 16.04 23.50 13.02
C GLN A 503 16.16 22.79 11.66
N ASP A 504 17.06 21.81 11.54
CA ASP A 504 17.44 21.07 10.34
C ASP A 504 16.52 19.86 10.00
N ARG A 505 15.31 19.77 10.58
CA ARG A 505 14.48 18.54 10.55
C ARG A 505 13.07 18.67 9.98
N ARG A 506 12.74 19.75 9.26
CA ARG A 506 11.39 19.93 8.69
C ARG A 506 11.31 19.46 7.23
N ILE A 507 10.19 18.85 6.85
CA ILE A 507 9.85 18.47 5.47
C ILE A 507 9.48 19.71 4.62
N VAL A 508 9.21 20.83 5.29
CA VAL A 508 9.07 22.17 4.71
C VAL A 508 10.08 23.09 5.41
N LEU A 509 11.03 23.65 4.66
CA LEU A 509 11.98 24.61 5.21
C LEU A 509 11.29 25.99 5.30
N ASP A 510 11.40 26.68 6.44
CA ASP A 510 10.83 28.04 6.60
C ASP A 510 11.62 29.09 5.80
N ALA A 511 12.88 28.83 5.51
CA ALA A 511 13.76 29.67 4.70
C ALA A 511 14.88 28.83 4.05
N ALA A 512 15.15 29.06 2.76
CA ALA A 512 16.37 28.57 2.13
C ALA A 512 17.57 29.41 2.61
N PRO A 513 18.76 28.83 2.82
CA PRO A 513 19.97 29.61 3.05
C PRO A 513 20.11 30.64 1.92
N LYS A 514 20.29 31.92 2.27
CA LYS A 514 20.70 32.91 1.25
C LYS A 514 21.97 32.36 0.61
N PRO A 515 22.07 32.28 -0.75
CA PRO A 515 23.25 31.74 -1.39
C PRO A 515 24.45 32.44 -0.79
N ALA A 516 25.33 31.70 -0.12
CA ALA A 516 26.59 32.27 0.28
C ALA A 516 27.22 32.76 -1.03
N LEU A 517 27.43 34.07 -1.17
CA LEU A 517 28.15 34.68 -2.29
C LEU A 517 29.62 34.21 -2.38
N ALA A 518 30.01 33.21 -1.59
CA ALA A 518 31.17 32.38 -1.84
C ALA A 518 30.82 31.40 -2.97
N SER A 519 31.13 31.79 -4.21
CA SER A 519 31.08 30.89 -5.37
C SER A 519 31.69 29.53 -4.99
N LEU A 520 30.92 28.45 -5.12
CA LEU A 520 31.39 27.07 -5.13
C LEU A 520 32.43 26.94 -6.26
N ARG A 521 33.68 27.27 -5.93
CA ARG A 521 34.81 27.11 -6.84
C ARG A 521 35.19 25.65 -6.86
N TRP A 522 34.70 24.98 -7.89
CA TRP A 522 35.08 23.62 -8.17
C TRP A 522 36.24 23.59 -9.17
N PRO A 523 37.47 23.27 -8.75
CA PRO A 523 38.52 23.00 -9.71
C PRO A 523 38.25 21.67 -10.41
N GLY A 524 38.38 21.66 -11.74
CA GLY A 524 38.53 20.42 -12.49
C GLY A 524 39.71 19.59 -11.97
N ARG A 525 39.93 18.40 -12.52
CA ARG A 525 41.13 17.61 -12.19
C ARG A 525 42.37 18.52 -12.33
N PRO A 526 43.19 18.71 -11.28
CA PRO A 526 44.36 19.57 -11.35
C PRO A 526 45.28 19.13 -12.49
N ASN A 527 45.71 20.07 -13.33
CA ASN A 527 46.73 19.80 -14.33
C ASN A 527 48.11 20.03 -13.72
N LEU A 528 48.78 18.94 -13.32
CA LEU A 528 50.11 18.98 -12.71
C LEU A 528 51.14 18.60 -13.77
N SER A 529 51.97 19.56 -14.17
CA SER A 529 52.97 19.37 -15.23
C SER A 529 54.00 18.27 -14.93
N ALA A 530 54.27 17.99 -13.66
CA ALA A 530 55.19 16.95 -13.19
C ALA A 530 54.49 15.62 -12.79
N GLY A 531 53.17 15.51 -13.02
CA GLY A 531 52.37 14.40 -12.47
C GLY A 531 51.96 14.63 -11.01
N SER A 532 51.27 13.64 -10.43
CA SER A 532 50.82 13.67 -9.03
C SER A 532 51.52 12.60 -8.19
N GLU A 533 51.80 12.92 -6.94
CA GLU A 533 52.16 11.91 -5.95
C GLU A 533 50.93 11.07 -5.57
N GLY A 534 51.16 9.82 -5.19
CA GLY A 534 50.10 8.91 -4.81
C GLY A 534 50.52 7.94 -3.72
N TRP A 535 49.54 7.51 -2.93
CA TRP A 535 49.67 6.44 -1.96
C TRP A 535 48.84 5.24 -2.38
N THR A 536 49.39 4.06 -2.13
CA THR A 536 48.75 2.77 -2.39
C THR A 536 48.49 2.08 -1.05
N SER A 537 47.24 1.69 -0.81
CA SER A 537 46.87 0.96 0.39
C SER A 537 47.46 -0.45 0.41
N PRO A 538 47.50 -1.12 1.58
CA PRO A 538 47.61 -2.57 1.60
C PRO A 538 46.46 -3.23 0.80
N VAL A 539 46.70 -4.45 0.33
CA VAL A 539 45.68 -5.25 -0.35
C VAL A 539 44.58 -5.61 0.64
N VAL A 540 43.36 -5.17 0.34
CA VAL A 540 42.15 -5.60 1.04
C VAL A 540 41.69 -6.91 0.43
N LYS A 541 41.66 -7.97 1.23
CA LYS A 541 41.17 -9.28 0.83
C LYS A 541 39.78 -9.51 1.40
N HIS A 542 38.82 -9.77 0.52
CA HIS A 542 37.44 -10.06 0.89
C HIS A 542 36.89 -11.22 0.03
N PRO A 543 35.97 -12.06 0.55
CA PRO A 543 35.37 -13.14 -0.23
C PRO A 543 34.68 -12.70 -1.53
N LEU A 544 34.16 -11.47 -1.58
CA LEU A 544 33.52 -10.89 -2.78
C LEU A 544 34.52 -10.27 -3.77
N GLY A 545 35.81 -10.26 -3.45
CA GLY A 545 36.83 -9.65 -4.31
C GLY A 545 37.94 -8.97 -3.53
N SER A 546 39.14 -8.90 -4.12
CA SER A 546 40.28 -8.19 -3.52
C SER A 546 40.56 -6.89 -4.26
N PHE A 547 40.89 -5.84 -3.51
CA PHE A 547 41.19 -4.53 -4.09
C PHE A 547 42.27 -3.77 -3.32
N VAL A 548 42.80 -2.74 -3.97
CA VAL A 548 43.73 -1.76 -3.44
C VAL A 548 43.18 -0.37 -3.71
N ALA A 549 43.26 0.52 -2.73
CA ALA A 549 42.89 1.92 -2.88
C ALA A 549 44.13 2.76 -3.21
N PHE A 550 43.99 3.68 -4.16
CA PHE A 550 45.00 4.68 -4.49
C PHE A 550 44.48 6.05 -4.11
N VAL A 551 45.30 6.86 -3.46
CA VAL A 551 44.99 8.25 -3.12
C VAL A 551 46.06 9.14 -3.73
N SER A 552 45.68 9.95 -4.71
CA SER A 552 46.54 10.95 -5.33
C SER A 552 46.39 12.30 -4.64
N HIS A 553 47.51 12.95 -4.36
CA HIS A 553 47.57 14.23 -3.67
C HIS A 553 48.53 15.21 -4.35
N THR A 554 48.34 16.50 -4.11
CA THR A 554 49.28 17.55 -4.53
C THR A 554 50.41 17.66 -3.53
N SER A 555 51.66 17.79 -3.99
CA SER A 555 52.87 17.91 -3.16
C SER A 555 53.39 19.35 -3.10
N ASN A 556 52.55 20.27 -2.61
CA ASN A 556 52.88 21.69 -2.43
C ASN A 556 52.87 22.07 -0.93
N ALA A 557 52.94 23.35 -0.58
CA ALA A 557 52.96 23.84 0.82
C ALA A 557 51.86 23.27 1.74
N CYS A 558 50.75 22.77 1.19
CA CYS A 558 49.80 21.90 1.88
C CYS A 558 49.50 20.70 1.00
N ASN A 559 49.67 19.49 1.54
CA ASN A 559 49.32 18.26 0.85
C ASN A 559 47.80 18.10 0.81
N HIS A 560 47.22 17.92 -0.37
CA HIS A 560 45.76 17.86 -0.52
C HIS A 560 45.34 16.71 -1.46
N PRO A 561 44.47 15.78 -1.02
CA PRO A 561 43.98 14.71 -1.89
C PRO A 561 43.03 15.28 -2.94
N PHE A 562 43.08 14.77 -4.16
CA PHE A 562 42.16 15.24 -5.21
C PHE A 562 41.60 14.12 -6.09
N GLU A 563 42.08 12.89 -5.93
CA GLU A 563 41.65 11.75 -6.72
C GLU A 563 41.89 10.44 -5.97
N VAL A 564 40.90 9.56 -6.06
CA VAL A 564 40.91 8.22 -5.48
C VAL A 564 40.34 7.24 -6.50
N TRP A 565 41.02 6.12 -6.67
CA TRP A 565 40.47 5.00 -7.40
C TRP A 565 40.78 3.71 -6.67
N VAL A 566 40.01 2.68 -7.00
CA VAL A 566 40.29 1.31 -6.58
C VAL A 566 40.78 0.52 -7.78
N ASN A 567 41.65 -0.45 -7.53
CA ASN A 567 42.13 -1.38 -8.53
C ASN A 567 42.23 -2.78 -7.92
N GLY A 568 41.98 -3.82 -8.72
CA GLY A 568 42.01 -5.22 -8.31
C GLY A 568 41.59 -6.11 -9.47
N SER A 569 42.08 -7.36 -9.51
CA SER A 569 41.71 -8.34 -10.53
C SER A 569 40.21 -8.67 -10.51
N GLU A 570 39.61 -8.65 -9.31
CA GLU A 570 38.19 -8.87 -9.06
C GLU A 570 37.69 -7.79 -8.10
N GLN A 571 37.72 -6.52 -8.53
CA GLN A 571 37.26 -5.45 -7.66
C GLN A 571 35.75 -5.60 -7.36
N PRO A 572 35.31 -5.41 -6.10
CA PRO A 572 33.89 -5.39 -5.79
C PRO A 572 33.14 -4.33 -6.61
N ARG A 573 32.06 -4.73 -7.30
CA ARG A 573 31.22 -3.84 -8.12
C ARG A 573 30.63 -2.72 -7.26
N GLY A 574 30.52 -1.51 -7.83
CA GLY A 574 30.09 -0.30 -7.13
C GLY A 574 31.20 0.49 -6.41
N LEU A 575 32.28 -0.16 -5.95
CA LEU A 575 33.32 0.52 -5.18
C LEU A 575 34.10 1.57 -6.00
N GLY A 576 34.32 1.29 -7.29
CA GLY A 576 34.92 2.25 -8.22
C GLY A 576 34.05 3.48 -8.48
N ALA A 577 32.72 3.32 -8.50
CA ALA A 577 31.79 4.43 -8.66
C ALA A 577 31.79 5.33 -7.40
N LEU A 578 31.84 4.72 -6.21
CA LEU A 578 32.03 5.43 -4.96
C LEU A 578 33.35 6.21 -4.94
N ALA A 579 34.46 5.58 -5.32
CA ALA A 579 35.78 6.22 -5.41
C ALA A 579 35.79 7.41 -6.38
N LYS A 580 35.13 7.26 -7.55
CA LYS A 580 34.96 8.35 -8.53
C LYS A 580 34.14 9.50 -7.96
N SER A 581 33.08 9.20 -7.20
CA SER A 581 32.27 10.20 -6.50
C SER A 581 33.08 10.95 -5.44
N LEU A 582 33.83 10.24 -4.59
CA LEU A 582 34.68 10.86 -3.56
C LEU A 582 35.86 11.65 -4.13
N SER A 583 36.44 11.21 -5.25
CA SER A 583 37.47 11.98 -5.99
C SER A 583 36.98 13.37 -6.34
N MET A 584 35.71 13.47 -6.73
CA MET A 584 35.07 14.75 -6.92
C MET A 584 35.09 15.45 -5.56
N ASP A 585 34.45 14.93 -4.52
CA ASP A 585 34.34 15.62 -3.22
C ASP A 585 35.68 16.18 -2.70
N MET A 586 36.78 15.45 -2.88
CA MET A 586 38.12 15.89 -2.50
C MET A 586 38.61 17.14 -3.25
N ARG A 587 38.18 17.37 -4.50
CA ARG A 587 38.56 18.57 -5.28
C ARG A 587 37.94 19.87 -4.75
N THR A 588 36.88 19.80 -3.93
CA THR A 588 36.28 20.99 -3.31
C THR A 588 37.24 21.74 -2.40
N ARG A 589 38.25 21.04 -1.85
CA ARG A 589 39.07 21.51 -0.72
C ARG A 589 38.27 21.85 0.54
N ASP A 590 37.02 21.39 0.63
CA ASP A 590 36.22 21.50 1.84
C ASP A 590 36.52 20.30 2.76
N THR A 591 37.41 20.54 3.71
CA THR A 591 37.88 19.54 4.67
C THR A 591 36.73 18.94 5.48
N VAL A 592 35.76 19.77 5.87
CA VAL A 592 34.61 19.35 6.69
C VAL A 592 33.66 18.48 5.86
N TRP A 593 33.43 18.83 4.60
CA TRP A 593 32.65 18.02 3.65
C TRP A 593 33.22 16.63 3.43
N VAL A 594 34.53 16.55 3.15
CA VAL A 594 35.21 15.27 2.92
C VAL A 594 35.22 14.43 4.20
N ARG A 595 35.52 15.04 5.36
CA ARG A 595 35.50 14.34 6.65
C ARG A 595 34.12 13.76 6.95
N MET A 596 33.06 14.55 6.79
CA MET A 596 31.68 14.12 7.05
C MET A 596 31.31 12.91 6.18
N LYS A 597 31.67 12.92 4.89
CA LYS A 597 31.40 11.79 3.98
C LYS A 597 32.17 10.54 4.38
N LEU A 598 33.46 10.66 4.73
CA LEU A 598 34.26 9.51 5.16
C LEU A 598 33.73 8.90 6.45
N GLU A 599 33.41 9.72 7.45
CA GLU A 599 32.87 9.24 8.73
C GLU A 599 31.49 8.58 8.59
N MET A 600 30.66 9.07 7.67
CA MET A 600 29.40 8.43 7.31
C MET A 600 29.62 7.06 6.66
N LEU A 601 30.60 6.95 5.76
CA LEU A 601 30.91 5.70 5.05
C LEU A 601 31.52 4.64 5.97
N MET A 602 32.38 5.04 6.90
CA MET A 602 32.94 4.16 7.94
C MET A 602 31.85 3.45 8.79
N LYS A 603 30.68 4.08 8.94
CA LYS A 603 29.54 3.52 9.68
C LYS A 603 28.59 2.69 8.81
N THR A 604 28.98 2.37 7.58
CA THR A 604 28.15 1.55 6.67
C THR A 604 28.28 0.09 7.06
N ALA A 605 27.21 -0.47 7.63
CA ALA A 605 27.09 -1.89 7.91
C ALA A 605 26.51 -2.62 6.70
N GLY A 606 26.99 -3.83 6.44
CA GLY A 606 26.46 -4.75 5.44
C GLY A 606 26.57 -6.20 5.92
N ASP A 607 26.03 -7.12 5.13
CA ASP A 607 26.19 -8.57 5.28
C ASP A 607 27.60 -9.06 4.86
N ASP A 608 28.49 -8.14 4.49
CA ASP A 608 29.86 -8.33 4.03
C ASP A 608 30.93 -7.89 5.07
N ALA A 609 30.61 -8.02 6.36
CA ALA A 609 31.56 -7.67 7.42
C ALA A 609 32.76 -8.65 7.47
N PHE A 610 33.97 -8.12 7.62
CA PHE A 610 35.21 -8.90 7.60
C PHE A 610 36.32 -8.27 8.46
N ASP A 611 37.35 -9.05 8.77
CA ASP A 611 38.51 -8.56 9.51
C ASP A 611 39.64 -8.19 8.54
N MET A 612 40.28 -7.05 8.78
CA MET A 612 41.46 -6.66 8.01
C MET A 612 42.52 -5.96 8.86
N PRO A 613 43.81 -6.10 8.52
CA PRO A 613 44.87 -5.34 9.17
C PRO A 613 44.79 -3.87 8.76
N MET A 614 44.80 -2.97 9.73
CA MET A 614 44.86 -1.53 9.50
C MET A 614 46.31 -1.02 9.57
N PRO A 615 46.74 -0.14 8.65
CA PRO A 615 47.98 0.62 8.83
C PRO A 615 47.94 1.52 10.08
N PRO A 616 49.10 1.86 10.68
CA PRO A 616 50.46 1.51 10.27
C PRO A 616 51.00 0.22 10.90
N ASP A 617 50.40 -0.25 11.99
CA ASP A 617 50.90 -1.33 12.85
C ASP A 617 50.39 -2.72 12.43
N GLY A 618 49.41 -2.79 11.53
CA GLY A 618 48.81 -4.03 11.07
C GLY A 618 47.80 -4.60 12.06
N THR A 619 47.35 -3.80 13.04
CA THR A 619 46.33 -4.24 14.01
C THR A 619 45.07 -4.66 13.28
N VAL A 620 44.60 -5.88 13.57
CA VAL A 620 43.41 -6.44 12.92
C VAL A 620 42.17 -5.78 13.51
N MET A 621 41.35 -5.19 12.65
CA MET A 621 40.10 -4.52 13.01
C MET A 621 38.94 -5.13 12.23
N ARG A 622 37.81 -5.34 12.92
CA ARG A 622 36.55 -5.78 12.32
C ARG A 622 35.92 -4.61 11.56
N MET A 623 35.79 -4.75 10.25
CA MET A 623 35.13 -3.79 9.38
C MET A 623 33.65 -4.16 9.21
N PRO A 624 32.71 -3.20 9.37
CA PRO A 624 31.28 -3.46 9.17
C PRO A 624 30.86 -3.78 7.73
N SER A 625 31.66 -3.42 6.73
CA SER A 625 31.45 -3.70 5.29
C SER A 625 32.70 -3.36 4.47
N LEU A 626 32.71 -3.70 3.18
CA LEU A 626 33.72 -3.25 2.21
C LEU A 626 33.78 -1.72 2.06
N VAL A 627 32.62 -1.07 2.13
CA VAL A 627 32.51 0.41 2.07
C VAL A 627 33.20 1.03 3.28
N ALA A 628 32.96 0.47 4.47
CA ALA A 628 33.60 0.94 5.70
C ALA A 628 35.11 0.74 5.63
N ALA A 629 35.58 -0.44 5.24
CA ALA A 629 37.00 -0.75 5.06
C ALA A 629 37.70 0.26 4.13
N PHE A 630 37.09 0.53 2.97
CA PHE A 630 37.60 1.53 2.02
C PHE A 630 37.67 2.92 2.65
N ALA A 631 36.61 3.38 3.33
CA ALA A 631 36.57 4.69 3.97
C ALA A 631 37.60 4.83 5.11
N HIS A 632 37.83 3.77 5.91
CA HIS A 632 38.85 3.75 6.94
C HIS A 632 40.26 3.93 6.37
N LEU A 633 40.59 3.24 5.26
CA LEU A 633 41.87 3.40 4.57
C LEU A 633 42.06 4.81 3.99
N LEU A 634 41.02 5.37 3.38
CA LEU A 634 41.06 6.74 2.87
C LEU A 634 41.26 7.75 3.99
N LYS A 635 40.49 7.63 5.08
CA LYS A 635 40.61 8.54 6.23
C LYS A 635 42.02 8.50 6.81
N TYR A 636 42.55 7.30 7.06
CA TYR A 636 43.93 7.12 7.52
C TYR A 636 44.93 7.86 6.63
N ARG A 637 44.85 7.66 5.30
CA ARG A 637 45.79 8.33 4.39
C ARG A 637 45.61 9.84 4.37
N ILE A 638 44.37 10.34 4.39
CA ILE A 638 44.14 11.78 4.33
C ILE A 638 44.56 12.46 5.64
N GLU A 639 44.41 11.79 6.79
CA GLU A 639 44.96 12.25 8.07
C GLU A 639 46.49 12.34 8.04
N GLN A 640 47.18 11.36 7.44
CA GLN A 640 48.64 11.43 7.25
C GLN A 640 49.08 12.61 6.39
N LEU A 641 48.25 13.05 5.43
CA LEU A 641 48.54 14.22 4.61
C LEU A 641 48.34 15.55 5.38
N GLY A 642 47.77 15.51 6.59
CA GLY A 642 47.33 16.69 7.32
C GLY A 642 46.09 17.36 6.73
N ALA A 643 45.51 16.78 5.67
CA ALA A 643 44.41 17.38 4.90
C ALA A 643 43.04 17.26 5.59
N LEU A 644 42.95 16.53 6.71
CA LEU A 644 41.78 16.54 7.58
C LEU A 644 41.92 17.46 8.80
N ALA A 645 43.00 18.23 8.97
CA ALA A 645 43.06 19.24 10.03
C ALA A 645 42.22 20.48 9.64
N VAL A 646 41.47 21.05 10.58
CA VAL A 646 40.74 22.32 10.37
C VAL A 646 41.60 23.44 10.96
N CYS A 647 41.96 24.41 10.13
CA CYS A 647 42.69 25.61 10.54
C CYS A 647 41.71 26.77 10.79
N ASP A 648 42.04 27.67 11.72
CA ASP A 648 41.25 28.89 11.93
C ASP A 648 41.26 29.74 10.65
N GLY A 649 40.07 29.94 10.06
CA GLY A 649 39.87 30.68 8.80
C GLY A 649 39.53 29.84 7.57
N ASP A 650 39.48 28.51 7.68
CA ASP A 650 39.05 27.64 6.57
C ASP A 650 37.57 27.86 6.20
N THR A 651 37.29 28.06 4.92
CA THR A 651 35.91 28.17 4.39
C THR A 651 35.32 26.80 4.11
N THR A 652 34.05 26.57 4.47
CA THR A 652 33.34 25.31 4.22
C THR A 652 32.17 25.49 3.25
N PRO A 653 32.44 25.87 1.98
CA PRO A 653 31.40 26.29 1.04
C PRO A 653 30.41 25.16 0.70
N MET A 654 30.81 23.88 0.76
CA MET A 654 29.88 22.78 0.55
C MET A 654 28.95 22.61 1.74
N MET A 655 29.48 22.74 2.96
CA MET A 655 28.69 22.65 4.18
C MET A 655 27.70 23.80 4.30
N ASP A 656 28.11 25.00 3.87
CA ASP A 656 27.26 26.20 3.85
C ASP A 656 26.19 26.13 2.76
N ALA A 657 26.44 25.40 1.68
CA ALA A 657 25.50 25.19 0.58
C ALA A 657 24.48 24.06 0.83
N LEU A 658 24.58 23.32 1.94
CA LEU A 658 23.58 22.33 2.32
C LEU A 658 22.31 23.01 2.81
N PHE A 659 21.17 22.70 2.18
CA PHE A 659 19.89 23.11 2.72
C PHE A 659 19.43 22.24 3.91
N ALA A 660 20.09 21.09 4.13
CA ALA A 660 19.89 20.21 5.30
C ALA A 660 21.16 19.38 5.60
N LYS A 661 21.76 19.55 6.78
CA LYS A 661 23.01 18.82 7.12
C LYS A 661 22.75 17.35 7.46
N LYS A 662 21.62 17.06 8.10
CA LYS A 662 21.12 15.68 8.33
C LYS A 662 20.10 15.31 7.28
N GLU A 663 19.93 14.02 7.01
CA GLU A 663 18.83 13.57 6.15
C GLU A 663 17.51 13.98 6.81
N PRO A 664 16.65 14.76 6.13
CA PRO A 664 15.33 15.08 6.63
C PRO A 664 14.59 13.80 6.99
N LYS A 665 14.09 13.72 8.23
CA LYS A 665 13.32 12.57 8.68
C LYS A 665 11.87 12.77 8.28
N THR A 666 11.30 11.74 7.69
CA THR A 666 9.88 11.68 7.44
C THR A 666 9.15 11.44 8.76
N GLY A 667 8.11 12.22 9.03
CA GLY A 667 7.19 11.92 10.12
C GLY A 667 6.42 10.62 9.85
N THR A 668 5.45 10.32 10.69
CA THR A 668 4.53 9.18 10.49
C THR A 668 3.76 9.24 9.16
N ASP A 669 3.67 10.44 8.55
CA ASP A 669 3.02 10.69 7.27
C ASP A 669 3.87 10.26 6.05
N GLY A 670 5.13 9.87 6.27
CA GLY A 670 6.04 9.47 5.21
C GLY A 670 6.51 10.64 4.34
N THR A 671 7.04 10.34 3.15
CA THR A 671 7.40 11.33 2.13
C THR A 671 7.12 10.74 0.76
N MET A 672 6.86 11.60 -0.22
CA MET A 672 6.76 11.15 -1.60
C MET A 672 8.12 10.60 -2.05
N SER A 673 8.08 9.41 -2.65
CA SER A 673 9.24 8.82 -3.29
C SER A 673 8.95 8.42 -4.72
N TRP A 674 9.88 8.71 -5.61
CA TRP A 674 9.88 8.18 -6.96
C TRP A 674 10.66 6.88 -7.00
N THR A 675 10.04 5.81 -7.49
CA THR A 675 10.63 4.46 -7.51
C THR A 675 10.65 3.87 -8.92
N VAL A 676 11.72 3.15 -9.27
CA VAL A 676 11.87 2.47 -10.56
C VAL A 676 12.56 1.12 -10.38
N ASP A 677 12.00 0.08 -10.99
CA ASP A 677 12.59 -1.26 -11.06
C ASP A 677 13.73 -1.31 -12.09
N ILE A 678 14.84 -1.93 -11.70
CA ILE A 678 16.04 -2.10 -12.52
C ILE A 678 16.44 -3.59 -12.48
N SER A 679 16.45 -4.21 -13.66
CA SER A 679 16.90 -5.58 -13.86
C SER A 679 18.01 -5.63 -14.90
N ASN A 680 19.21 -6.01 -14.48
CA ASN A 680 20.37 -6.27 -15.33
C ASN A 680 20.82 -7.73 -15.20
N ALA A 681 20.29 -8.57 -16.09
CA ALA A 681 20.56 -10.00 -16.13
C ALA A 681 22.04 -10.36 -16.32
N GLY A 682 22.83 -9.54 -17.01
CA GLY A 682 24.26 -9.81 -17.24
C GLY A 682 25.08 -9.77 -15.95
N SER A 683 24.62 -8.98 -14.99
CA SER A 683 25.31 -8.73 -13.73
C SER A 683 24.60 -9.34 -12.51
N GLY A 684 23.39 -9.87 -12.71
CA GLY A 684 22.52 -10.43 -11.66
C GLY A 684 21.82 -9.39 -10.79
N ASP A 685 21.84 -8.11 -11.19
CA ASP A 685 21.19 -7.04 -10.44
C ASP A 685 19.68 -7.06 -10.71
N ASP A 686 18.87 -7.08 -9.64
CA ASP A 686 17.41 -6.98 -9.69
C ASP A 686 16.92 -6.23 -8.45
N PHE A 687 16.70 -4.93 -8.60
CA PHE A 687 16.39 -4.05 -7.47
C PHE A 687 15.55 -2.84 -7.86
N VAL A 688 14.93 -2.22 -6.86
CA VAL A 688 14.19 -0.97 -6.96
C VAL A 688 15.08 0.19 -6.55
N LEU A 689 15.22 1.19 -7.42
CA LEU A 689 15.77 2.51 -7.10
C LEU A 689 14.67 3.39 -6.52
N GLY A 690 14.88 3.93 -5.31
CA GLY A 690 13.99 4.93 -4.69
C GLY A 690 14.67 6.28 -4.51
N LEU A 691 13.95 7.37 -4.80
CA LEU A 691 14.35 8.76 -4.55
C LEU A 691 13.33 9.44 -3.64
N LYS A 692 13.75 9.91 -2.45
CA LYS A 692 12.89 10.71 -1.57
C LYS A 692 12.90 12.15 -2.03
N GLU A 693 11.72 12.76 -2.07
CA GLU A 693 11.53 14.13 -2.55
C GLU A 693 10.95 15.01 -1.45
N LEU A 694 11.39 16.26 -1.38
CA LEU A 694 10.86 17.29 -0.50
C LEU A 694 10.41 18.51 -1.31
N LEU A 695 9.60 19.36 -0.70
CA LEU A 695 9.19 20.64 -1.26
C LEU A 695 10.06 21.75 -0.66
N LEU A 696 10.79 22.47 -1.50
CA LEU A 696 11.49 23.68 -1.09
C LEU A 696 10.50 24.84 -0.84
N PRO A 697 10.88 25.89 -0.08
CA PRO A 697 9.99 27.01 0.23
C PRO A 697 9.48 27.78 -1.00
N ASP A 698 10.20 27.70 -2.12
CA ASP A 698 9.82 28.27 -3.42
C ASP A 698 8.79 27.42 -4.19
N GLY A 699 8.32 26.31 -3.60
CA GLY A 699 7.43 25.34 -4.22
C GLY A 699 8.14 24.36 -5.18
N GLN A 700 9.46 24.43 -5.35
CA GLN A 700 10.21 23.50 -6.18
C GLN A 700 10.37 22.15 -5.47
N ARG A 701 9.96 21.06 -6.10
CA ARG A 701 10.18 19.71 -5.58
C ARG A 701 11.60 19.23 -5.92
N ARG A 702 12.31 18.70 -4.91
CA ARG A 702 13.71 18.29 -5.04
C ARG A 702 13.96 16.90 -4.44
N PRO A 703 14.61 15.98 -5.17
CA PRO A 703 15.15 14.77 -4.58
C PRO A 703 16.23 15.14 -3.56
N TYR A 704 16.21 14.53 -2.38
CA TYR A 704 17.16 14.81 -1.29
C TYR A 704 17.84 13.57 -0.72
N SER A 705 17.35 12.37 -1.06
CA SER A 705 17.89 11.10 -0.60
C SER A 705 17.57 10.00 -1.61
N MET A 706 18.42 8.98 -1.68
CA MET A 706 18.23 7.81 -2.54
C MET A 706 18.58 6.50 -1.81
N TRP A 707 17.88 5.43 -2.17
CA TRP A 707 18.16 4.09 -1.66
C TRP A 707 17.85 3.02 -2.71
N LEU A 708 18.36 1.81 -2.48
CA LEU A 708 18.10 0.64 -3.30
C LEU A 708 17.44 -0.45 -2.44
N ALA A 709 16.60 -1.28 -3.04
CA ALA A 709 15.98 -2.44 -2.38
C ALA A 709 15.90 -3.63 -3.35
N GLY A 710 16.42 -4.79 -2.97
CA GLY A 710 16.50 -5.98 -3.83
C GLY A 710 17.90 -6.61 -3.87
N VAL A 711 18.23 -7.25 -4.99
CA VAL A 711 19.51 -7.91 -5.25
C VAL A 711 20.44 -6.94 -5.99
N TYR A 712 21.49 -6.48 -5.30
CA TYR A 712 22.50 -5.59 -5.86
C TYR A 712 23.83 -5.65 -5.08
N PRO A 713 24.95 -5.19 -5.64
CA PRO A 713 26.22 -5.12 -4.91
C PRO A 713 26.14 -4.15 -3.73
N ARG A 714 26.38 -4.64 -2.50
CA ARG A 714 26.32 -3.82 -1.27
C ARG A 714 27.25 -2.62 -1.26
N ALA A 715 28.31 -2.62 -2.06
CA ALA A 715 29.16 -1.44 -2.21
C ALA A 715 28.39 -0.20 -2.74
N LEU A 716 27.27 -0.41 -3.44
CA LEU A 716 26.39 0.66 -3.91
C LEU A 716 25.67 1.40 -2.78
N ASP A 717 25.53 0.81 -1.58
CA ASP A 717 24.97 1.52 -0.42
C ASP A 717 25.85 2.74 -0.05
N GLY A 718 27.17 2.61 -0.19
CA GLY A 718 28.09 3.73 -0.01
C GLY A 718 27.88 4.84 -1.05
N LEU A 719 27.65 4.47 -2.31
CA LEU A 719 27.34 5.43 -3.38
C LEU A 719 26.01 6.15 -3.11
N CYS A 720 24.97 5.42 -2.69
CA CYS A 720 23.67 6.00 -2.34
C CYS A 720 23.78 7.02 -1.21
N LYS A 721 24.55 6.71 -0.16
CA LYS A 721 24.79 7.63 0.95
C LYS A 721 25.50 8.91 0.51
N VAL A 722 26.53 8.80 -0.33
CA VAL A 722 27.27 9.97 -0.85
C VAL A 722 26.38 10.82 -1.75
N LEU A 723 25.67 10.20 -2.70
CA LEU A 723 24.77 10.93 -3.60
C LEU A 723 23.59 11.57 -2.84
N SER A 724 23.08 10.93 -1.78
CA SER A 724 22.03 11.53 -0.93
C SER A 724 22.51 12.79 -0.20
N LEU A 725 23.80 12.87 0.16
CA LEU A 725 24.38 14.14 0.63
C LEU A 725 24.51 15.15 -0.50
N ASP A 726 24.93 14.73 -1.69
CA ASP A 726 25.08 15.60 -2.85
C ASP A 726 23.75 16.21 -3.31
N MET A 727 22.65 15.46 -3.21
CA MET A 727 21.30 15.93 -3.52
C MET A 727 20.83 17.06 -2.60
N ARG A 728 21.45 17.20 -1.41
CA ARG A 728 21.12 18.23 -0.41
C ARG A 728 21.87 19.54 -0.59
N VAL A 729 22.74 19.64 -1.59
CA VAL A 729 23.37 20.89 -2.00
C VAL A 729 22.34 21.72 -2.77
N ILE A 730 22.16 22.98 -2.36
CA ILE A 730 21.10 23.86 -2.89
C ILE A 730 21.22 24.05 -4.41
N ASP A 731 22.45 24.23 -4.91
CA ASP A 731 22.73 24.38 -6.34
C ASP A 731 22.66 23.01 -7.08
N PRO A 732 21.67 22.81 -7.96
CA PRO A 732 21.50 21.55 -8.69
C PRO A 732 22.64 21.25 -9.67
N ALA A 733 23.47 22.24 -10.04
CA ALA A 733 24.64 22.02 -10.88
C ALA A 733 25.60 20.99 -10.26
N TRP A 734 25.68 20.95 -8.92
CA TRP A 734 26.52 20.01 -8.18
C TRP A 734 26.12 18.55 -8.42
N ILE A 735 24.87 18.19 -8.09
CA ILE A 735 24.37 16.84 -8.29
C ILE A 735 24.34 16.47 -9.78
N GLY A 736 23.96 17.40 -10.65
CA GLY A 736 24.00 17.18 -12.10
C GLY A 736 25.40 16.81 -12.60
N MET A 737 26.44 17.50 -12.12
CA MET A 737 27.83 17.18 -12.46
C MET A 737 28.23 15.77 -11.99
N LYS A 738 27.88 15.40 -10.75
CA LYS A 738 28.18 14.07 -10.17
C LYS A 738 27.56 12.97 -11.04
N LEU A 739 26.28 13.12 -11.40
CA LEU A 739 25.57 12.17 -12.25
C LEU A 739 26.16 12.08 -13.66
N ARG A 740 26.51 13.22 -14.29
CA ARG A 740 27.14 13.23 -15.62
C ARG A 740 28.48 12.47 -15.66
N LYS A 741 29.24 12.46 -14.56
CA LYS A 741 30.49 11.69 -14.47
C LYS A 741 30.25 10.18 -14.31
N LEU A 742 29.07 9.76 -13.88
CA LEU A 742 28.68 8.36 -13.75
C LEU A 742 28.03 7.79 -15.02
N LEU A 743 27.52 8.62 -15.93
CA LEU A 743 26.88 8.19 -17.20
C LEU A 743 27.76 7.29 -18.08
N ASN A 744 29.08 7.44 -18.02
CA ASN A 744 30.03 6.63 -18.79
C ASN A 744 30.88 5.74 -17.88
N PHE A 745 30.40 5.42 -16.68
CA PHE A 745 31.11 4.51 -15.79
C PHE A 745 30.87 3.06 -16.26
N GLY A 746 31.93 2.35 -16.61
CA GLY A 746 31.87 0.94 -16.98
C GLY A 746 32.18 0.03 -15.79
N GLU A 747 31.52 -1.13 -15.75
CA GLU A 747 31.79 -2.19 -14.78
C GLU A 747 32.00 -3.52 -15.51
N PRO A 748 32.85 -4.43 -15.00
CA PRO A 748 32.97 -5.77 -15.56
C PRO A 748 31.60 -6.48 -15.56
N LEU A 749 31.18 -6.99 -16.72
CA LEU A 749 29.87 -7.64 -16.93
C LEU A 749 28.66 -6.77 -16.54
N GLY A 750 28.85 -5.45 -16.44
CA GLY A 750 27.80 -4.52 -16.04
C GLY A 750 27.02 -3.94 -17.21
N ASP A 751 27.53 -4.05 -18.44
CA ASP A 751 26.87 -3.46 -19.61
C ASP A 751 25.59 -4.21 -19.97
N PHE A 752 24.55 -3.45 -20.29
CA PHE A 752 23.25 -4.03 -20.61
C PHE A 752 22.39 -3.08 -21.44
N MET A 753 21.46 -3.66 -22.20
CA MET A 753 20.44 -2.92 -22.92
C MET A 753 19.29 -2.58 -21.98
N ALA A 754 18.97 -1.29 -21.87
CA ALA A 754 17.83 -0.83 -21.10
C ALA A 754 17.04 0.24 -21.87
N ARG A 755 15.81 0.47 -21.45
CA ARG A 755 14.94 1.47 -22.06
C ARG A 755 15.46 2.87 -21.74
N VAL A 756 15.58 3.72 -22.77
CA VAL A 756 15.88 5.14 -22.60
C VAL A 756 14.74 5.79 -21.81
N PRO A 757 15.01 6.38 -20.63
CA PRO A 757 13.95 6.96 -19.82
C PRO A 757 13.11 7.98 -20.60
N GLY A 758 11.78 7.84 -20.56
CA GLY A 758 10.83 8.67 -21.31
C GLY A 758 10.59 8.29 -22.78
N GLN A 759 11.36 7.36 -23.36
CA GLN A 759 11.23 6.93 -24.77
C GLN A 759 10.90 5.44 -24.87
N ALA A 760 10.35 4.98 -26.00
CA ALA A 760 10.16 3.54 -26.25
C ALA A 760 11.43 2.83 -26.76
N LYS A 761 12.51 3.57 -27.01
CA LYS A 761 13.78 3.05 -27.53
C LYS A 761 14.59 2.38 -26.41
N MET A 762 15.38 1.39 -26.78
CA MET A 762 16.40 0.80 -25.92
C MET A 762 17.78 1.28 -26.38
N GLU A 763 18.69 1.48 -25.43
CA GLU A 763 20.11 1.74 -25.69
C GLU A 763 20.98 0.91 -24.76
N SER A 764 22.23 0.69 -25.16
CA SER A 764 23.20 0.00 -24.32
C SER A 764 23.82 0.97 -23.33
N TYR A 765 23.81 0.61 -22.05
CA TYR A 765 24.41 1.35 -20.95
C TYR A 765 25.69 0.64 -20.48
N PRO A 766 26.79 1.35 -20.22
CA PRO A 766 28.07 0.75 -19.82
C PRO A 766 28.08 0.01 -18.47
N SER A 767 27.12 0.29 -17.59
CA SER A 767 26.96 -0.38 -16.29
C SER A 767 25.57 -0.13 -15.69
N THR A 768 25.18 -0.92 -14.69
CA THR A 768 24.01 -0.61 -13.85
C THR A 768 24.11 0.77 -13.20
N VAL A 769 25.30 1.17 -12.73
CA VAL A 769 25.54 2.52 -12.15
C VAL A 769 25.26 3.63 -13.16
N SER A 770 25.67 3.43 -14.42
CA SER A 770 25.43 4.41 -15.49
C SER A 770 23.94 4.59 -15.78
N TYR A 771 23.17 3.49 -15.74
CA TYR A 771 21.73 3.53 -15.93
C TYR A 771 21.01 4.18 -14.75
N VAL A 772 21.42 3.87 -13.51
CA VAL A 772 20.94 4.57 -12.30
C VAL A 772 21.18 6.08 -12.43
N ALA A 773 22.36 6.51 -12.86
CA ALA A 773 22.65 7.94 -13.06
C ALA A 773 21.73 8.57 -14.14
N LYS A 774 21.45 7.86 -15.23
CA LYS A 774 20.53 8.32 -16.29
C LYS A 774 19.09 8.44 -15.78
N LEU A 775 18.62 7.49 -14.97
CA LEU A 775 17.30 7.52 -14.35
C LEU A 775 17.15 8.69 -13.37
N ILE A 776 18.18 8.96 -12.56
CA ILE A 776 18.16 10.11 -11.64
C ILE A 776 18.15 11.42 -12.45
N ILE A 777 18.97 11.56 -13.49
CA ILE A 777 18.94 12.74 -14.38
C ILE A 777 17.55 12.91 -14.99
N HIS A 778 16.95 11.83 -15.48
CA HIS A 778 15.60 11.86 -16.04
C HIS A 778 14.58 12.36 -15.01
N ARG A 779 14.66 11.88 -13.76
CA ARG A 779 13.78 12.36 -12.70
C ARG A 779 13.97 13.84 -12.40
N TYR A 780 15.21 14.31 -12.31
CA TYR A 780 15.49 15.75 -12.14
C TYR A 780 14.97 16.59 -13.31
N ALA A 781 15.00 16.05 -14.54
CA ALA A 781 14.43 16.70 -15.72
C ALA A 781 12.90 16.75 -15.70
N MET A 782 12.26 15.67 -15.25
CA MET A 782 10.82 15.61 -15.00
C MET A 782 10.36 16.58 -13.90
N LEU A 783 11.26 17.08 -13.06
CA LEU A 783 10.98 18.08 -12.02
C LEU A 783 11.32 19.51 -12.48
N GLY A 784 11.85 19.69 -13.68
CA GLY A 784 12.27 21.00 -14.21
C GLY A 784 13.53 21.56 -13.54
N VAL A 785 14.35 20.72 -12.90
CA VAL A 785 15.54 21.13 -12.15
C VAL A 785 16.80 21.00 -13.01
N LEU A 786 16.94 19.88 -13.72
CA LEU A 786 17.99 19.65 -14.72
C LEU A 786 17.37 19.48 -16.12
N ASP A 787 18.17 19.54 -17.18
CA ASP A 787 17.78 19.10 -18.51
C ASP A 787 18.04 17.58 -18.70
N GLU A 788 17.67 17.03 -19.86
CA GLU A 788 17.86 15.59 -20.17
C GLU A 788 19.34 15.15 -20.26
N TYR A 789 20.26 16.12 -20.30
CA TYR A 789 21.71 15.94 -20.32
C TYR A 789 22.34 16.14 -18.93
N GLY A 790 21.54 16.49 -17.92
CA GLY A 790 21.94 16.68 -16.54
C GLY A 790 22.51 18.06 -16.21
N TYR A 791 22.30 19.08 -17.03
CA TYR A 791 22.67 20.48 -16.74
C TYR A 791 21.51 21.24 -16.08
N PRO A 792 21.76 22.22 -15.20
CA PRO A 792 20.70 22.97 -14.52
C PRO A 792 19.89 23.82 -15.50
N VAL A 793 18.55 23.83 -15.35
CA VAL A 793 17.64 24.64 -16.19
C VAL A 793 17.73 26.13 -15.84
N GLN A 794 17.98 26.45 -14.57
CA GLN A 794 18.20 27.81 -14.09
C GLN A 794 19.54 27.88 -13.34
N GLN A 795 20.36 28.88 -13.66
CA GLN A 795 21.61 29.10 -12.95
C GLN A 795 21.35 29.81 -11.62
N MET A 796 21.75 29.18 -10.51
CA MET A 796 21.77 29.81 -9.19
C MET A 796 23.07 30.59 -8.92
N GLY A 797 24.05 30.50 -9.83
CA GLY A 797 25.32 31.23 -9.74
C GLY A 797 26.25 30.78 -8.62
N VAL A 798 25.95 29.64 -7.96
CA VAL A 798 26.78 29.13 -6.87
C VAL A 798 27.97 28.37 -7.46
N LEU A 799 27.78 27.49 -8.44
CA LEU A 799 28.86 26.77 -9.14
C LEU A 799 29.37 27.52 -10.40
N GLU A 800 30.68 27.80 -10.49
CA GLU A 800 31.31 28.46 -11.65
C GLU A 800 31.49 27.45 -12.80
N ILE A 801 30.72 27.57 -13.89
CA ILE A 801 30.79 26.68 -15.06
C ILE A 801 31.83 27.25 -16.05
N PRO A 802 32.84 26.48 -16.52
CA PRO A 802 33.81 26.98 -17.49
C PRO A 802 33.16 27.49 -18.77
N ASP A 803 33.58 28.68 -19.23
CA ASP A 803 33.09 29.33 -20.43
C ASP A 803 33.11 28.39 -21.66
N GLY A 804 31.97 28.31 -22.35
CA GLY A 804 31.86 27.61 -23.64
C GLY A 804 31.15 26.23 -23.64
N GLN A 805 30.69 25.71 -22.49
CA GLN A 805 29.88 24.48 -22.44
C GLN A 805 28.36 24.71 -22.42
N LEU A 806 27.91 25.96 -22.30
CA LEU A 806 26.51 26.33 -22.50
C LEU A 806 26.24 26.42 -24.00
N LYS A 807 25.82 25.32 -24.62
CA LYS A 807 25.02 25.44 -25.84
C LYS A 807 23.71 26.10 -25.42
N PRO A 808 23.26 27.20 -26.05
CA PRO A 808 21.89 27.63 -25.92
C PRO A 808 21.06 26.51 -26.55
N THR A 809 20.62 25.57 -25.73
CA THR A 809 19.60 24.63 -26.16
C THR A 809 18.37 25.48 -26.39
N GLY A 810 18.09 25.81 -27.65
CA GLY A 810 16.80 26.34 -28.10
C GLY A 810 15.63 25.39 -27.85
N ILE A 811 15.82 24.39 -26.98
CA ILE A 811 14.78 23.64 -26.31
C ILE A 811 14.31 24.56 -25.18
N LYS A 812 13.24 25.32 -25.44
CA LYS A 812 12.36 25.74 -24.36
C LYS A 812 12.11 24.48 -23.54
N ALA A 813 12.46 24.47 -22.25
CA ALA A 813 11.86 23.53 -21.33
C ALA A 813 10.37 23.53 -21.69
N LEU A 814 9.82 22.37 -22.07
CA LEU A 814 8.39 22.25 -22.26
C LEU A 814 7.79 22.47 -20.87
N ALA A 815 7.66 23.74 -20.50
CA ALA A 815 6.89 24.22 -19.37
C ALA A 815 5.47 23.82 -19.72
N GLY A 816 5.15 22.59 -19.35
CA GLY A 816 3.81 22.09 -19.41
C GLY A 816 2.95 22.89 -18.46
N LYS A 817 1.63 22.76 -18.58
CA LYS A 817 0.75 23.30 -17.53
C LYS A 817 1.11 22.64 -16.20
N VAL A 818 0.75 23.31 -15.11
CA VAL A 818 0.82 22.72 -13.77
C VAL A 818 -0.05 21.47 -13.77
N CYS A 819 0.57 20.32 -13.55
CA CYS A 819 -0.10 19.06 -13.37
C CYS A 819 -0.89 19.12 -12.07
N LYS A 820 -2.21 18.92 -12.15
CA LYS A 820 -3.09 18.96 -10.99
C LYS A 820 -2.86 17.79 -10.02
N GLU A 821 -2.20 16.72 -10.45
CA GLU A 821 -1.88 15.58 -9.58
C GLU A 821 -0.59 15.76 -8.78
N CYS A 822 0.50 16.25 -9.41
CA CYS A 822 1.80 16.35 -8.72
C CYS A 822 2.29 17.78 -8.50
N GLY A 823 1.56 18.80 -8.97
CA GLY A 823 1.90 20.22 -8.81
C GLY A 823 3.03 20.72 -9.71
N ASN A 824 3.61 19.87 -10.56
CA ASN A 824 4.74 20.26 -11.42
C ASN A 824 4.26 20.83 -12.78
N ALA A 825 4.92 21.87 -13.28
CA ALA A 825 4.68 22.47 -14.60
C ALA A 825 5.24 21.61 -15.76
N THR A 826 4.79 20.35 -15.81
CA THR A 826 5.34 19.27 -16.64
C THR A 826 4.25 18.55 -17.43
N LEU A 827 3.03 19.11 -17.48
CA LEU A 827 1.91 18.60 -18.26
C LEU A 827 2.05 18.99 -19.75
N ILE A 828 2.49 18.06 -20.58
CA ILE A 828 2.69 18.24 -22.04
C ILE A 828 1.54 17.60 -22.81
N LYS A 829 1.22 18.04 -24.04
CA LYS A 829 0.31 17.29 -24.91
C LYS A 829 1.07 16.17 -25.63
N LYS A 830 0.70 14.91 -25.39
CA LYS A 830 1.22 13.71 -26.03
C LYS A 830 0.04 12.89 -26.57
N ASP A 831 0.06 12.60 -27.88
CA ASP A 831 -0.99 11.83 -28.56
C ASP A 831 -2.41 12.40 -28.41
N GLY A 832 -2.53 13.74 -28.42
CA GLY A 832 -3.81 14.45 -28.22
C GLY A 832 -4.20 14.62 -26.75
N CYS A 833 -3.55 13.91 -25.83
CA CYS A 833 -3.82 13.99 -24.39
C CYS A 833 -2.80 14.86 -23.66
N GLU A 834 -3.26 15.68 -22.72
CA GLU A 834 -2.37 16.23 -21.71
C GLU A 834 -1.77 15.04 -20.91
N PHE A 835 -0.46 15.02 -20.73
CA PHE A 835 0.31 13.96 -20.11
C PHE A 835 1.37 14.62 -19.24
N CYS A 836 1.35 14.34 -17.94
CA CYS A 836 2.34 14.84 -17.01
C CYS A 836 3.58 13.97 -17.11
N THR A 837 4.66 14.54 -17.62
CA THR A 837 5.94 13.84 -17.64
C THR A 837 6.49 13.60 -16.24
N SER A 838 5.93 14.21 -15.18
CA SER A 838 6.42 14.07 -13.81
C SER A 838 5.76 12.97 -12.99
N CYS A 839 4.45 12.79 -13.08
CA CYS A 839 3.76 11.74 -12.33
C CYS A 839 3.04 10.72 -13.22
N GLY A 840 3.11 10.87 -14.54
CA GLY A 840 2.41 10.01 -15.50
C GLY A 840 0.92 10.33 -15.64
N ALA A 841 0.39 11.33 -14.92
CA ALA A 841 -1.00 11.78 -15.00
C ALA A 841 -1.42 12.08 -16.44
N ILE A 842 -2.51 11.49 -16.91
CA ILE A 842 -3.08 11.82 -18.22
C ILE A 842 -4.25 12.79 -17.97
N GLY A 843 -4.05 14.05 -18.35
CA GLY A 843 -5.05 15.11 -18.35
C GLY A 843 -5.98 15.07 -19.56
N ALA A 844 -6.53 16.22 -19.95
CA ALA A 844 -7.54 16.32 -21.00
C ALA A 844 -7.04 15.82 -22.36
N CYS A 845 -7.77 14.88 -22.97
CA CYS A 845 -7.58 14.41 -24.34
C CYS A 845 -8.45 15.22 -25.30
N GLY A 846 -7.82 15.83 -26.31
CA GLY A 846 -8.46 16.62 -27.35
C GLY A 846 -7.59 16.80 -28.57
#